data_AF-A0A0W0ZZP8-F1
#
_entry.id   AF-A0A0W0ZZP8-F1
#
_cell.length_a   1.000
_cell.length_b   1.000
_cell.length_c   1.000
_cell.angle_alpha   90.00
_cell.angle_beta   90.00
_cell.angle_gamma   90.00
#
_symmetry.space_group_name_H-M   'P 1'
#
loop_
_entity.id
_entity.type
_entity.pdbx_description
1 polymer ?
#
loop_
_entity_poly.entity_id
_entity_poly.type
_entity_poly.pdbx_seq_one_letter_code
_entity_poly.pdbx_strand_id
1 'polypeptide(L)'
;MFEKEEPFTLTMLGTDTVYTPTLKSKKKAKPLKKGDIVQEYYPKGESLSIVSTLIKTKENPVINHKQPAPYQSSEATVVNGPKTDGTDVGEKIGIGLGIALNALVRGQTDLNDIAHSRGGVESVLIAHELDAIKKAINSCENFEQLIKELTQQQTARKNGKPFNNTPDIIKPLLTQLPKDKQDQERWFNTLKANIANASMNLFIIDPVPGDCWPVTWYDERFFTLPSFVKHAEFVYYENEHSDWGFTPIYVDASNPEQIIIRHTLPGHHGTGSAGSNASQQNVVVSPDNTKATHVQKLIIFKLLNFLTSHGVEFKDAREIFHEHTSLGKKYLAFLEEMDISEGIDVAKLDFPTIFRKLYDKIYENRSAYEAFNATHYTFMGVAPQRKMLRTGHKYGLLTEVFPKNIGYVNEEHSTLMKEYFFKILQVASHEDHNLAALIKSAKNVLSKNIRKISNLSSSHIEHSIAATAILDSESVRQDVLSSFGALIQRVNQQYLSDDWSESGKQKEKEELFAAIIDIFQEFNELSNIENETIKEFVAKLINLSLKGITQTVEQQHANLDEKLNRLQTPTDANLKYFFNSLLTQINKDESYSGLEINPEISRIFESHEFAQLTDYPVTIKIAYICHQLGEKLPKEGTEENLIEQLTERFNDYYGSSFDEFEKLYHQIGVFINDTAALGRLFVTEEAIFNKHELSLRKKAEALIDIAAQKFYRDRPHALPAPAEKNTFQELVERHAINKYGVIDRLKHEKAVLEQENQHLNVRIENMQEQIVEKEEQAKKTYASLVAEKHKKNEYRAALNNDKEAEYLLLINKKLIPLTNEYLALLKSQLSNRPTELEHDDEIEKEDKKINFKIQKVNRLLTVLQNKENFPHPQMRLRSFYKNLDTIEAELKKHRDADWERYCQNALIAAGILLSGIVPGLIALAIYTHVGYSSTKSLYFWQSSGQNVVSTMNKYRKELDISIDDTDEANMFINDY
;
A
#
# COMPACT_ATOMS: atom_id res chain seq x y z
N MET A 1 34.11 22.00 46.18
CA MET A 1 34.81 20.90 45.47
C MET A 1 33.81 19.76 45.49
N PHE A 2 33.01 19.62 44.43
CA PHE A 2 32.00 18.57 44.37
C PHE A 2 32.77 17.25 44.22
N GLU A 3 32.59 16.32 45.14
CA GLU A 3 33.10 14.95 45.00
C GLU A 3 32.55 14.40 43.67
N LYS A 4 33.45 13.87 42.85
CA LYS A 4 33.09 13.26 41.57
C LYS A 4 32.19 12.06 41.90
N GLU A 5 30.96 12.04 41.38
CA GLU A 5 30.05 10.90 41.59
C GLU A 5 30.73 9.64 41.03
N GLU A 6 30.88 8.61 41.85
CA GLU A 6 31.56 7.36 41.47
C GLU A 6 30.59 6.46 40.70
N PRO A 7 30.93 6.00 39.49
CA PRO A 7 30.05 5.13 38.72
C PRO A 7 29.99 3.72 39.30
N PHE A 8 28.91 2.99 38.99
CA PHE A 8 28.74 1.58 39.33
C PHE A 8 28.61 0.73 38.06
N THR A 9 29.25 -0.44 38.03
CA THR A 9 29.17 -1.37 36.90
C THR A 9 28.43 -2.66 37.26
N LEU A 10 27.31 -2.91 36.59
CA LEU A 10 26.64 -4.21 36.56
C LEU A 10 27.18 -5.03 35.39
N THR A 11 27.27 -6.34 35.58
CA THR A 11 27.64 -7.27 34.51
C THR A 11 26.69 -8.44 34.49
N MET A 12 25.94 -8.58 33.40
CA MET A 12 24.94 -9.64 33.20
C MET A 12 25.45 -10.67 32.19
N LEU A 13 25.86 -11.85 32.69
CA LEU A 13 26.41 -12.91 31.83
C LEU A 13 25.31 -13.63 31.02
N GLY A 14 25.72 -14.24 29.91
CA GLY A 14 24.83 -14.97 29.01
C GLY A 14 24.38 -16.34 29.52
N THR A 15 23.46 -16.99 28.79
CA THR A 15 22.94 -18.32 29.13
C THR A 15 24.05 -19.32 29.50
N ASP A 16 23.87 -20.03 30.61
CA ASP A 16 24.80 -21.01 31.20
C ASP A 16 26.25 -20.51 31.38
N THR A 17 26.45 -19.19 31.36
CA THR A 17 27.76 -18.58 31.52
C THR A 17 27.97 -18.20 32.98
N VAL A 18 29.09 -18.67 33.53
CA VAL A 18 29.50 -18.43 34.91
C VAL A 18 30.76 -17.56 34.96
N TYR A 19 30.88 -16.75 36.00
CA TYR A 19 32.02 -15.88 36.24
C TYR A 19 33.36 -16.63 36.14
N THR A 20 34.11 -16.33 35.07
CA THR A 20 35.36 -17.02 34.70
C THR A 20 36.43 -15.99 34.31
N PRO A 21 37.01 -15.26 35.28
CA PRO A 21 37.86 -14.09 35.03
C PRO A 21 39.29 -14.42 34.59
N THR A 22 39.76 -15.64 34.86
CA THR A 22 41.16 -16.04 34.64
C THR A 22 41.28 -17.48 34.16
N LEU A 23 42.46 -17.78 33.62
CA LEU A 23 42.86 -19.09 33.16
C LEU A 23 43.32 -20.03 34.26
N LYS A 24 43.11 -21.32 34.06
CA LYS A 24 43.86 -22.35 34.78
C LYS A 24 45.31 -22.37 34.25
N SER A 25 46.29 -22.47 35.16
CA SER A 25 47.75 -22.42 34.93
C SER A 25 48.35 -23.51 34.01
N LYS A 26 47.54 -24.20 33.21
CA LYS A 26 47.98 -25.32 32.39
C LYS A 26 48.64 -24.83 31.10
N LYS A 27 49.84 -25.35 30.84
CA LYS A 27 50.59 -25.16 29.60
C LYS A 27 49.73 -25.58 28.40
N LYS A 28 49.73 -24.80 27.32
CA LYS A 28 49.00 -25.12 26.08
C LYS A 28 49.27 -26.56 25.63
N ALA A 29 48.19 -27.30 25.36
CA ALA A 29 48.27 -28.51 24.54
C ALA A 29 48.83 -28.17 23.14
N LYS A 30 49.18 -29.19 22.35
CA LYS A 30 49.59 -29.02 20.94
C LYS A 30 48.64 -28.06 20.20
N PRO A 31 49.13 -27.29 19.20
CA PRO A 31 48.27 -26.42 18.41
C PRO A 31 47.05 -27.19 17.92
N LEU A 32 45.86 -26.73 18.27
CA LEU A 32 44.62 -27.37 17.86
C LEU A 32 44.50 -27.28 16.34
N LYS A 33 44.16 -28.39 15.71
CA LYS A 33 43.90 -28.53 14.29
C LYS A 33 42.41 -28.62 14.03
N LYS A 34 42.02 -28.39 12.77
CA LYS A 34 40.63 -28.61 12.33
C LYS A 34 40.19 -30.03 12.68
N GLY A 35 39.03 -30.15 13.33
CA GLY A 35 38.46 -31.40 13.85
C GLY A 35 38.80 -31.72 15.31
N ASP A 36 39.75 -31.02 15.94
CA ASP A 36 40.06 -31.22 17.35
C ASP A 36 38.91 -30.72 18.24
N ILE A 37 38.67 -31.41 19.37
CA ILE A 37 37.67 -31.04 20.38
C ILE A 37 38.34 -30.18 21.47
N VAL A 38 37.74 -29.03 21.78
CA VAL A 38 38.15 -28.13 22.85
C VAL A 38 37.39 -28.48 24.12
N GLN A 39 38.09 -28.89 25.18
CA GLN A 39 37.43 -29.31 26.42
C GLN A 39 36.92 -28.16 27.30
N GLU A 40 37.50 -26.97 27.16
CA GLU A 40 37.16 -25.79 27.96
C GLU A 40 36.61 -24.69 27.05
N TYR A 41 35.35 -24.31 27.25
CA TYR A 41 34.65 -23.35 26.39
C TYR A 41 35.26 -21.94 26.46
N TYR A 42 35.74 -21.53 27.64
CA TYR A 42 36.44 -20.25 27.87
C TYR A 42 37.93 -20.46 28.13
N PRO A 43 38.72 -20.94 27.13
CA PRO A 43 40.11 -21.35 27.32
C PRO A 43 41.06 -20.15 27.50
N LYS A 44 40.52 -18.94 27.69
CA LYS A 44 41.26 -17.70 27.95
C LYS A 44 40.60 -16.79 29.00
N GLY A 45 39.62 -17.32 29.73
CA GLY A 45 38.68 -16.51 30.51
C GLY A 45 37.57 -15.95 29.63
N GLU A 46 36.45 -15.62 30.27
CA GLU A 46 35.27 -15.01 29.64
C GLU A 46 35.42 -13.47 29.70
N SER A 47 35.16 -12.79 28.57
CA SER A 47 35.51 -11.38 28.36
C SER A 47 34.89 -10.41 29.38
N LEU A 48 33.61 -10.57 29.71
CA LEU A 48 32.94 -9.70 30.69
C LEU A 48 33.50 -9.92 32.10
N SER A 49 33.74 -11.18 32.47
CA SER A 49 34.36 -11.58 33.73
C SER A 49 35.79 -11.03 33.87
N ILE A 50 36.57 -11.06 32.79
CA ILE A 50 37.93 -10.50 32.77
C ILE A 50 37.87 -9.00 33.04
N VAL A 51 37.06 -8.26 32.27
CA VAL A 51 37.00 -6.79 32.37
C VAL A 51 36.46 -6.34 33.73
N SER A 52 35.43 -7.01 34.26
CA SER A 52 34.88 -6.72 35.59
C SER A 52 35.93 -6.86 36.69
N THR A 53 36.85 -7.82 36.56
CA THR A 53 37.94 -8.06 37.52
C THR A 53 39.03 -6.99 37.49
N LEU A 54 39.12 -6.24 36.38
CA LEU A 54 40.09 -5.16 36.21
C LEU A 54 39.60 -3.84 36.82
N ILE A 55 38.29 -3.70 37.09
CA ILE A 55 37.74 -2.50 37.71
C ILE A 55 38.41 -2.30 39.06
N LYS A 56 38.87 -1.08 39.31
CA LYS A 56 39.53 -0.69 40.55
C LYS A 56 38.49 -0.63 41.67
N THR A 57 38.73 -1.36 42.74
CA THR A 57 37.83 -1.40 43.91
C THR A 57 38.52 -0.82 45.14
N LYS A 58 37.76 -0.12 46.00
CA LYS A 58 38.28 0.41 47.28
C LYS A 58 38.62 -0.69 48.26
N GLU A 59 37.82 -1.75 48.25
CA GLU A 59 37.96 -2.93 49.10
C GLU A 59 38.14 -4.19 48.25
N ASN A 60 38.61 -5.27 48.87
CA ASN A 60 38.71 -6.55 48.18
C ASN A 60 37.30 -7.05 47.82
N PRO A 61 37.04 -7.39 46.54
CA PRO A 61 35.75 -7.95 46.13
C PRO A 61 35.44 -9.24 46.87
N VAL A 62 34.16 -9.42 47.22
CA VAL A 62 33.64 -10.68 47.78
C VAL A 62 33.40 -11.65 46.62
N ILE A 63 34.09 -12.80 46.66
CA ILE A 63 33.95 -13.86 45.64
C ILE A 63 33.27 -15.08 46.24
N ASN A 64 32.07 -15.43 45.76
CA ASN A 64 31.33 -16.61 46.16
C ASN A 64 30.63 -17.28 44.98
N HIS A 65 31.30 -18.27 44.38
CA HIS A 65 30.79 -19.03 43.23
C HIS A 65 29.48 -19.81 43.46
N LYS A 66 28.99 -19.90 44.71
CA LYS A 66 27.70 -20.53 45.03
C LYS A 66 26.51 -19.56 44.90
N GLN A 67 26.77 -18.26 44.80
CA GLN A 67 25.73 -17.24 44.70
C GLN A 67 25.46 -16.90 43.22
N PRO A 68 24.24 -16.46 42.88
CA PRO A 68 23.92 -15.97 41.53
C PRO A 68 24.78 -14.78 41.10
N ALA A 69 25.17 -13.92 42.05
CA ALA A 69 26.12 -12.83 41.85
C ALA A 69 27.48 -13.17 42.50
N PRO A 70 28.37 -13.92 41.82
CA PRO A 70 29.56 -14.48 42.45
C PRO A 70 30.70 -13.49 42.70
N TYR A 71 30.71 -12.31 42.08
CA TYR A 71 31.71 -11.28 42.30
C TYR A 71 31.01 -9.98 42.66
N GLN A 72 31.30 -9.43 43.85
CA GLN A 72 30.64 -8.24 44.37
C GLN A 72 31.64 -7.28 45.01
N SER A 73 31.49 -6.00 44.68
CA SER A 73 32.20 -4.87 45.29
C SER A 73 31.30 -3.64 45.27
N SER A 74 31.74 -2.53 45.85
CA SER A 74 30.99 -1.27 45.81
C SER A 74 30.96 -0.67 44.41
N GLU A 75 31.95 -0.98 43.56
CA GLU A 75 32.15 -0.40 42.24
C GLU A 75 31.63 -1.30 41.11
N ALA A 76 31.66 -2.62 41.30
CA ALA A 76 31.24 -3.59 40.28
C ALA A 76 30.62 -4.86 40.83
N THR A 77 29.66 -5.44 40.11
CA THR A 77 29.08 -6.76 40.41
C THR A 77 28.86 -7.58 39.15
N VAL A 78 29.20 -8.87 39.20
CA VAL A 78 28.93 -9.83 38.14
C VAL A 78 27.81 -10.77 38.56
N VAL A 79 26.80 -10.91 37.71
CA VAL A 79 25.68 -11.85 37.83
C VAL A 79 25.86 -12.96 36.80
N ASN A 80 25.85 -14.22 37.26
CA ASN A 80 25.86 -15.38 36.38
C ASN A 80 24.59 -15.42 35.54
N GLY A 81 24.69 -15.89 34.32
CA GLY A 81 23.55 -15.92 33.42
C GLY A 81 22.52 -16.99 33.79
N PRO A 82 21.33 -16.91 33.18
CA PRO A 82 20.25 -17.85 33.41
C PRO A 82 20.57 -19.22 32.80
N LYS A 83 19.79 -20.23 33.19
CA LYS A 83 19.85 -21.57 32.61
C LYS A 83 19.35 -21.57 31.16
N THR A 84 19.75 -22.58 30.37
CA THR A 84 19.26 -22.77 28.99
C THR A 84 17.73 -22.75 28.85
N ASP A 85 16.99 -23.29 29.82
CA ASP A 85 15.51 -23.30 29.78
C ASP A 85 14.86 -21.95 30.12
N GLY A 86 15.64 -20.94 30.52
CA GLY A 86 15.17 -19.60 30.86
C GLY A 86 14.32 -19.52 32.14
N THR A 87 14.21 -20.59 32.92
CA THR A 87 13.31 -20.67 34.09
C THR A 87 13.67 -19.68 35.20
N ASP A 88 14.93 -19.23 35.25
CA ASP A 88 15.45 -18.30 36.25
C ASP A 88 15.75 -16.90 35.69
N VAL A 89 15.30 -16.55 34.49
CA VAL A 89 15.46 -15.20 33.91
C VAL A 89 14.88 -14.11 34.84
N GLY A 90 13.71 -14.34 35.42
CA GLY A 90 13.12 -13.40 36.39
C GLY A 90 13.95 -13.25 37.66
N GLU A 91 14.66 -14.30 38.08
CA GLU A 91 15.61 -14.25 39.20
C GLU A 91 16.78 -13.33 38.87
N LYS A 92 17.39 -13.48 37.69
CA LYS A 92 18.55 -12.66 37.28
C LYS A 92 18.18 -11.19 37.14
N ILE A 93 17.03 -10.90 36.52
CA ILE A 93 16.51 -9.53 36.39
C ILE A 93 16.28 -8.91 37.77
N GLY A 94 15.58 -9.60 38.68
CA GLY A 94 15.29 -9.07 40.00
C GLY A 94 16.55 -8.88 40.87
N ILE A 95 17.54 -9.76 40.73
CA ILE A 95 18.85 -9.62 41.39
C ILE A 95 19.61 -8.42 40.83
N GLY A 96 19.76 -8.32 39.50
CA GLY A 96 20.44 -7.20 38.84
C GLY A 96 19.80 -5.85 39.15
N LEU A 97 18.46 -5.78 39.12
CA LEU A 97 17.70 -4.60 39.51
C LEU A 97 17.94 -4.21 40.97
N GLY A 98 17.92 -5.17 41.90
CA GLY A 98 18.21 -4.93 43.31
C GLY A 98 19.62 -4.40 43.55
N ILE A 99 20.62 -4.96 42.86
CA ILE A 99 22.01 -4.51 42.89
C ILE A 99 22.12 -3.05 42.41
N ALA A 100 21.51 -2.72 41.27
CA ALA A 100 21.51 -1.37 40.72
C ALA A 100 20.84 -0.37 41.66
N LEU A 101 19.67 -0.70 42.22
CA LEU A 101 18.99 0.18 43.18
C LEU A 101 19.82 0.40 44.46
N ASN A 102 20.52 -0.64 44.94
CA ASN A 102 21.42 -0.50 46.09
C ASN A 102 22.64 0.39 45.76
N ALA A 103 23.11 0.41 44.51
CA ALA A 103 24.12 1.37 44.05
C ALA A 103 23.59 2.81 44.07
N LEU A 104 22.37 3.02 43.57
CA LEU A 104 21.70 4.33 43.65
C LEU A 104 21.53 4.80 45.10
N VAL A 105 21.19 3.91 46.03
CA VAL A 105 21.10 4.24 47.47
C VAL A 105 22.45 4.64 48.06
N ARG A 106 23.57 4.13 47.54
CA ARG A 106 24.92 4.59 47.91
C ARG A 106 25.31 5.94 47.29
N GLY A 107 24.48 6.50 46.41
CA GLY A 107 24.74 7.76 45.70
C GLY A 107 25.47 7.57 44.37
N GLN A 108 25.60 6.34 43.86
CA GLN A 108 26.22 6.05 42.57
C GLN A 108 25.18 6.20 41.46
N THR A 109 24.98 7.42 40.99
CA THR A 109 23.94 7.85 40.03
C THR A 109 24.26 7.48 38.58
N ASP A 110 25.54 7.33 38.23
CA ASP A 110 25.98 6.87 36.92
C ASP A 110 26.16 5.36 36.90
N LEU A 111 25.22 4.66 36.26
CA LEU A 111 25.23 3.21 36.13
C LEU A 111 25.79 2.80 34.76
N ASN A 112 26.60 1.75 34.74
CA ASN A 112 27.08 1.10 33.53
C ASN A 112 26.64 -0.37 33.58
N ASP A 113 26.21 -0.94 32.47
CA ASP A 113 25.89 -2.36 32.37
C ASP A 113 26.54 -2.97 31.12
N ILE A 114 27.31 -4.03 31.35
CA ILE A 114 27.96 -4.79 30.29
C ILE A 114 27.39 -6.20 30.26
N ALA A 115 26.93 -6.65 29.10
CA ALA A 115 26.13 -7.87 29.05
C ALA A 115 26.29 -8.66 27.75
N HIS A 116 25.97 -9.95 27.79
CA HIS A 116 26.02 -10.86 26.63
C HIS A 116 24.78 -11.74 26.56
N SER A 117 24.30 -12.05 25.35
CA SER A 117 23.25 -13.05 25.12
C SER A 117 21.95 -12.70 25.85
N ARG A 118 21.35 -13.67 26.56
CA ARG A 118 20.17 -13.47 27.42
C ARG A 118 20.39 -12.39 28.47
N GLY A 119 21.59 -12.29 29.05
CA GLY A 119 21.97 -11.21 29.96
C GLY A 119 21.84 -9.82 29.32
N GLY A 120 22.09 -9.71 28.01
CA GLY A 120 21.84 -8.49 27.25
C GLY A 120 20.37 -8.08 27.22
N VAL A 121 19.48 -9.05 27.03
CA VAL A 121 18.02 -8.81 27.05
C VAL A 121 17.53 -8.50 28.46
N GLU A 122 18.07 -9.20 29.47
CA GLU A 122 17.81 -8.90 30.88
C GLU A 122 18.22 -7.46 31.23
N SER A 123 19.36 -6.99 30.72
CA SER A 123 19.87 -5.62 30.93
C SER A 123 18.94 -4.56 30.34
N VAL A 124 18.39 -4.80 29.14
CA VAL A 124 17.37 -3.92 28.53
C VAL A 124 16.15 -3.83 29.45
N LEU A 125 15.68 -4.96 30.00
CA LEU A 125 14.55 -4.94 30.93
C LEU A 125 14.89 -4.28 32.26
N ILE A 126 16.07 -4.50 32.83
CA ILE A 126 16.55 -3.82 34.04
C ILE A 126 16.50 -2.30 33.83
N ALA A 127 16.96 -1.80 32.68
CA ALA A 127 16.88 -0.38 32.35
C ALA A 127 15.43 0.14 32.32
N HIS A 128 14.48 -0.63 31.76
CA HIS A 128 13.06 -0.28 31.78
C HIS A 128 12.47 -0.27 33.19
N GLU A 129 12.85 -1.22 34.06
CA GLU A 129 12.38 -1.23 35.45
C GLU A 129 12.97 -0.06 36.26
N LEU A 130 14.24 0.30 36.04
CA LEU A 130 14.85 1.48 36.67
C LEU A 130 14.14 2.77 36.25
N ASP A 131 13.82 2.93 34.97
CA ASP A 131 13.05 4.07 34.46
C ASP A 131 11.63 4.11 35.04
N ALA A 132 10.97 2.95 35.15
CA ALA A 132 9.64 2.84 35.77
C ALA A 132 9.68 3.23 37.26
N ILE A 133 10.69 2.77 38.01
CA ILE A 133 10.88 3.15 39.42
C ILE A 133 11.16 4.65 39.53
N LYS A 134 12.02 5.21 38.68
CA LYS A 134 12.31 6.66 38.65
C LYS A 134 11.05 7.50 38.48
N LYS A 135 10.10 7.04 37.65
CA LYS A 135 8.80 7.69 37.45
C LYS A 135 7.86 7.49 38.64
N ALA A 136 7.73 6.26 39.14
CA ALA A 136 6.76 5.89 40.17
C ALA A 136 7.13 6.39 41.58
N ILE A 137 8.42 6.46 41.92
CA ILE A 137 8.87 6.78 43.28
C ILE A 137 8.47 8.19 43.75
N ASN A 138 8.25 9.11 42.81
CA ASN A 138 7.82 10.48 43.12
C ASN A 138 6.40 10.52 43.69
N SER A 139 5.49 9.69 43.20
CA SER A 139 4.11 9.57 43.69
C SER A 139 3.96 8.66 44.92
N CYS A 140 5.01 7.93 45.30
CA CYS A 140 5.01 7.07 46.48
C CYS A 140 5.47 7.85 47.72
N GLU A 141 4.83 7.60 48.86
CA GLU A 141 5.18 8.17 50.16
C GLU A 141 6.16 7.31 50.95
N ASN A 142 6.20 6.00 50.70
CA ASN A 142 7.00 5.04 51.45
C ASN A 142 7.34 3.79 50.62
N PHE A 143 8.17 2.92 51.22
CA PHE A 143 8.62 1.66 50.61
C PHE A 143 7.46 0.73 50.23
N GLU A 144 6.46 0.55 51.11
CA GLU A 144 5.33 -0.35 50.89
C GLU A 144 4.50 0.07 49.67
N GLN A 145 4.26 1.37 49.48
CA GLN A 145 3.56 1.91 48.32
C GLN A 145 4.34 1.68 47.02
N LEU A 146 5.66 1.88 47.03
CA LEU A 146 6.50 1.62 45.85
C LEU A 146 6.44 0.15 45.43
N ILE A 147 6.62 -0.79 46.36
CA ILE A 147 6.55 -2.23 46.05
C ILE A 147 5.17 -2.63 45.52
N LYS A 148 4.10 -2.06 46.08
CA LYS A 148 2.73 -2.29 45.59
C LYS A 148 2.57 -1.81 44.14
N GLU A 149 3.06 -0.62 43.81
CA GLU A 149 3.01 -0.07 42.46
C GLU A 149 3.78 -0.95 41.46
N LEU A 150 5.00 -1.38 41.80
CA LEU A 150 5.79 -2.27 40.94
C LEU A 150 5.11 -3.64 40.72
N THR A 151 4.48 -4.18 41.76
CA THR A 151 3.70 -5.43 41.67
C THR A 151 2.50 -5.27 40.74
N GLN A 152 1.82 -4.13 40.81
CA GLN A 152 0.68 -3.81 39.94
C GLN A 152 1.14 -3.66 38.49
N GLN A 153 2.25 -2.96 38.24
CA GLN A 153 2.84 -2.81 36.91
C GLN A 153 3.23 -4.16 36.29
N GLN A 154 3.89 -5.04 37.04
CA GLN A 154 4.22 -6.38 36.53
C GLN A 154 2.96 -7.19 36.22
N THR A 155 1.95 -7.14 37.10
CA THR A 155 0.68 -7.85 36.88
C THR A 155 -0.05 -7.33 35.64
N ALA A 156 -0.05 -6.01 35.42
CA ALA A 156 -0.65 -5.39 34.25
C ALA A 156 0.06 -5.83 32.95
N ARG A 157 1.40 -5.89 32.95
CA ARG A 157 2.19 -6.38 31.80
C ARG A 157 1.85 -7.85 31.47
N LYS A 158 1.82 -8.73 32.48
CA LYS A 158 1.46 -10.15 32.29
C LYS A 158 0.06 -10.38 31.73
N ASN A 159 -0.88 -9.47 32.02
CA ASN A 159 -2.26 -9.57 31.54
C ASN A 159 -2.51 -8.80 30.23
N GLY A 160 -1.51 -8.06 29.73
CA GLY A 160 -1.61 -7.26 28.51
C GLY A 160 -1.68 -8.12 27.24
N LYS A 161 -2.20 -7.53 26.16
CA LYS A 161 -2.08 -8.05 24.81
C LYS A 161 -1.17 -7.12 24.01
N PRO A 162 -0.20 -7.64 23.24
CA PRO A 162 0.23 -9.05 23.16
C PRO A 162 0.81 -9.60 24.48
N PHE A 163 0.73 -10.91 24.69
CA PHE A 163 1.00 -11.55 25.98
C PHE A 163 2.48 -11.49 26.35
N ASN A 164 2.82 -10.65 27.34
CA ASN A 164 4.15 -10.58 27.92
C ASN A 164 4.35 -11.73 28.92
N ASN A 165 5.31 -12.61 28.63
CA ASN A 165 5.60 -13.76 29.47
C ASN A 165 6.91 -13.64 30.26
N THR A 166 7.40 -12.40 30.47
CA THR A 166 8.51 -12.15 31.39
C THR A 166 8.21 -12.73 32.79
N PRO A 167 9.08 -13.62 33.32
CA PRO A 167 8.86 -14.27 34.62
C PRO A 167 8.74 -13.28 35.79
N ASP A 168 8.29 -13.77 36.96
CA ASP A 168 8.24 -12.94 38.19
C ASP A 168 9.62 -12.36 38.55
N ILE A 169 9.68 -11.03 38.67
CA ILE A 169 10.90 -10.28 39.03
C ILE A 169 10.79 -9.68 40.43
N ILE A 170 9.57 -9.51 40.95
CA ILE A 170 9.31 -8.82 42.21
C ILE A 170 9.78 -9.68 43.38
N LYS A 171 9.46 -10.97 43.37
CA LYS A 171 9.90 -11.87 44.45
C LYS A 171 11.43 -11.95 44.54
N PRO A 172 12.20 -12.15 43.46
CA PRO A 172 13.66 -12.07 43.50
C PRO A 172 14.18 -10.69 43.91
N LEU A 173 13.58 -9.59 43.40
CA LEU A 173 13.95 -8.23 43.79
C LEU A 173 13.88 -8.04 45.32
N LEU A 174 12.77 -8.45 45.95
CA LEU A 174 12.58 -8.32 47.41
C LEU A 174 13.66 -9.04 48.23
N THR A 175 14.36 -10.04 47.66
CA THR A 175 15.49 -10.70 48.35
C THR A 175 16.74 -9.82 48.46
N GLN A 176 16.86 -8.81 47.59
CA GLN A 176 17.98 -7.86 47.54
C GLN A 176 17.72 -6.57 48.33
N LEU A 177 16.49 -6.36 48.79
CA LEU A 177 16.07 -5.15 49.49
C LEU A 177 16.05 -5.36 51.02
N PRO A 178 16.13 -4.29 51.83
CA PRO A 178 16.06 -4.39 53.28
C PRO A 178 14.78 -5.06 53.78
N LYS A 179 14.90 -5.86 54.84
CA LYS A 179 13.77 -6.60 55.44
C LYS A 179 13.15 -5.86 56.61
N ASP A 180 13.96 -5.09 57.35
CA ASP A 180 13.54 -4.38 58.54
C ASP A 180 12.89 -3.03 58.18
N LYS A 181 11.77 -2.69 58.82
CA LYS A 181 10.95 -1.52 58.46
C LYS A 181 11.72 -0.19 58.52
N GLN A 182 12.60 -0.04 59.50
CA GLN A 182 13.42 1.18 59.63
C GLN A 182 14.41 1.32 58.47
N ASP A 183 15.03 0.22 58.05
CA ASP A 183 15.99 0.22 56.95
C ASP A 183 15.28 0.37 55.60
N GLN A 184 14.07 -0.18 55.45
CA GLN A 184 13.22 0.04 54.28
C GLN A 184 12.90 1.52 54.07
N GLU A 185 12.48 2.22 55.13
CA GLU A 185 12.18 3.65 55.04
C GLU A 185 13.44 4.49 54.76
N ARG A 186 14.58 4.14 55.38
CA ARG A 186 15.85 4.79 55.10
C ARG A 186 16.27 4.59 53.65
N TRP A 187 16.17 3.35 53.16
CA TRP A 187 16.49 2.98 51.79
C TRP A 187 15.59 3.72 50.80
N PHE A 188 14.28 3.74 51.03
CA PHE A 188 13.32 4.41 50.16
C PHE A 188 13.61 5.91 50.05
N ASN A 189 13.78 6.59 51.19
CA ASN A 189 14.05 8.03 51.20
C ASN A 189 15.38 8.36 50.52
N THR A 190 16.40 7.51 50.69
CA THR A 190 17.71 7.70 50.04
C THR A 190 17.62 7.45 48.53
N LEU A 191 16.94 6.37 48.12
CA LEU A 191 16.70 6.08 46.70
C LEU A 191 15.95 7.24 46.04
N LYS A 192 14.88 7.72 46.67
CA LYS A 192 14.05 8.83 46.16
C LYS A 192 14.87 10.10 45.94
N ALA A 193 15.83 10.38 46.81
CA ALA A 193 16.74 11.52 46.65
C ALA A 193 17.71 11.34 45.47
N ASN A 194 18.25 10.14 45.28
CA ASN A 194 19.35 9.91 44.33
C ASN A 194 18.87 9.56 42.91
N ILE A 195 17.77 8.80 42.77
CA ILE A 195 17.31 8.27 41.48
C ILE A 195 16.87 9.35 40.48
N ALA A 196 16.54 10.56 40.95
CA ALA A 196 16.21 11.69 40.08
C ALA A 196 17.34 12.01 39.09
N ASN A 197 18.60 11.93 39.56
CA ASN A 197 19.79 12.22 38.76
C ASN A 197 20.37 10.97 38.08
N ALA A 198 19.81 9.79 38.35
CA ALA A 198 20.36 8.54 37.86
C ALA A 198 20.27 8.41 36.33
N SER A 199 21.32 7.83 35.74
CA SER A 199 21.48 7.53 34.33
C SER A 199 22.10 6.15 34.13
N MET A 200 21.97 5.58 32.93
CA MET A 200 22.56 4.28 32.61
C MET A 200 23.21 4.26 31.23
N ASN A 201 24.31 3.52 31.10
CA ASN A 201 24.96 3.22 29.82
C ASN A 201 25.04 1.70 29.63
N LEU A 202 24.82 1.25 28.40
CA LEU A 202 24.76 -0.18 28.05
C LEU A 202 25.85 -0.56 27.05
N PHE A 203 26.53 -1.68 27.28
CA PHE A 203 27.32 -2.38 26.26
C PHE A 203 26.83 -3.81 26.16
N ILE A 204 26.12 -4.13 25.07
CA ILE A 204 25.40 -5.39 24.93
C ILE A 204 25.94 -6.18 23.74
N ILE A 205 26.43 -7.39 24.03
CA ILE A 205 26.91 -8.34 23.04
C ILE A 205 25.77 -9.30 22.70
N ASP A 206 25.36 -9.30 21.45
CA ASP A 206 24.49 -10.27 20.81
C ASP A 206 23.23 -10.64 21.62
N PRO A 207 22.31 -9.68 21.85
CA PRO A 207 21.19 -9.84 22.77
C PRO A 207 20.15 -10.82 22.24
N VAL A 208 20.07 -12.01 22.83
CA VAL A 208 19.20 -13.10 22.37
C VAL A 208 18.15 -13.43 23.44
N PRO A 209 16.84 -13.23 23.18
CA PRO A 209 15.77 -13.52 24.14
C PRO A 209 15.41 -15.01 24.17
N GLY A 210 15.81 -15.80 23.17
CA GLY A 210 15.45 -17.21 22.99
C GLY A 210 14.06 -17.40 22.41
N ASP A 211 14.03 -17.76 21.13
CA ASP A 211 12.84 -17.99 20.31
C ASP A 211 12.54 -19.48 20.09
N CYS A 212 12.79 -20.29 21.13
CA CYS A 212 12.51 -21.72 21.09
C CYS A 212 11.03 -21.98 21.42
N TRP A 213 10.34 -22.82 20.65
CA TRP A 213 8.96 -23.18 20.95
C TRP A 213 8.89 -24.46 21.79
N PRO A 214 7.93 -24.60 22.74
CA PRO A 214 6.82 -23.68 23.04
C PRO A 214 7.17 -22.49 23.96
N VAL A 215 8.37 -22.46 24.54
CA VAL A 215 8.76 -21.45 25.53
C VAL A 215 9.54 -20.31 24.87
N THR A 216 8.84 -19.47 24.09
CA THR A 216 9.43 -18.27 23.47
C THR A 216 9.27 -17.09 24.41
N TRP A 217 10.36 -16.45 24.83
CA TRP A 217 10.28 -15.27 25.68
C TRP A 217 9.85 -14.04 24.85
N TYR A 218 8.81 -13.36 25.31
CA TYR A 218 8.13 -12.27 24.65
C TYR A 218 7.99 -11.07 25.58
N ASP A 219 8.52 -9.92 25.14
CA ASP A 219 8.34 -8.62 25.78
C ASP A 219 8.54 -7.49 24.76
N GLU A 220 7.53 -6.67 24.51
CA GLU A 220 7.62 -5.54 23.58
C GLU A 220 8.70 -4.51 23.97
N ARG A 221 9.11 -4.49 25.25
CA ARG A 221 10.17 -3.59 25.73
C ARG A 221 11.55 -3.94 25.19
N PHE A 222 11.75 -5.15 24.64
CA PHE A 222 13.02 -5.53 24.02
C PHE A 222 13.44 -4.60 22.91
N PHE A 223 12.50 -4.04 22.16
CA PHE A 223 12.81 -3.30 20.93
C PHE A 223 13.04 -1.81 21.15
N THR A 224 12.99 -1.32 22.39
CA THR A 224 13.22 0.10 22.68
C THR A 224 14.04 0.30 23.94
N LEU A 225 14.86 1.34 24.00
CA LEU A 225 15.55 1.76 25.22
C LEU A 225 14.80 2.90 25.93
N PRO A 226 14.60 2.84 27.25
CA PRO A 226 13.99 3.95 27.99
C PRO A 226 14.93 5.16 28.04
N SER A 227 14.40 6.37 28.20
CA SER A 227 15.16 7.63 28.29
C SER A 227 16.19 7.69 29.43
N PHE A 228 16.08 6.76 30.38
CA PHE A 228 17.05 6.51 31.43
C PHE A 228 18.43 6.11 30.88
N VAL A 229 18.46 5.42 29.74
CA VAL A 229 19.70 5.05 29.05
C VAL A 229 20.20 6.22 28.21
N LYS A 230 21.44 6.66 28.42
CA LYS A 230 22.05 7.78 27.68
C LYS A 230 22.91 7.31 26.52
N HIS A 231 23.66 6.23 26.73
CA HIS A 231 24.51 5.62 25.73
C HIS A 231 24.27 4.11 25.66
N ALA A 232 24.22 3.53 24.46
CA ALA A 232 24.19 2.10 24.26
C ALA A 232 25.04 1.65 23.06
N GLU A 233 25.90 0.66 23.24
CA GLU A 233 26.62 -0.03 22.15
C GLU A 233 26.10 -1.47 22.04
N PHE A 234 25.68 -1.87 20.84
CA PHE A 234 25.26 -3.24 20.52
C PHE A 234 26.20 -3.89 19.52
N VAL A 235 26.63 -5.12 19.82
CA VAL A 235 27.45 -5.94 18.93
C VAL A 235 26.69 -7.17 18.45
N TYR A 236 26.62 -7.40 17.14
CA TYR A 236 25.96 -8.57 16.54
C TYR A 236 26.96 -9.46 15.80
N TYR A 237 26.82 -10.79 15.93
CA TYR A 237 27.69 -11.74 15.24
C TYR A 237 27.20 -12.18 13.84
N GLU A 238 28.05 -12.21 12.83
CA GLU A 238 27.58 -12.46 11.45
C GLU A 238 27.41 -13.95 11.11
N ASN A 239 28.14 -14.82 11.81
CA ASN A 239 28.28 -16.25 11.50
C ASN A 239 27.64 -17.16 12.57
N GLU A 240 26.71 -16.62 13.38
CA GLU A 240 25.82 -17.44 14.21
C GLU A 240 24.63 -17.90 13.38
N HIS A 241 24.62 -19.19 13.04
CA HIS A 241 23.69 -19.81 12.09
C HIS A 241 22.85 -20.93 12.73
N SER A 242 22.73 -20.98 14.06
CA SER A 242 21.74 -21.89 14.69
C SER A 242 20.32 -21.52 14.24
N ASP A 243 19.51 -22.49 13.80
CA ASP A 243 18.22 -22.20 13.15
C ASP A 243 17.15 -21.63 14.09
N TRP A 244 17.24 -21.97 15.37
CA TRP A 244 16.38 -21.45 16.45
C TRP A 244 17.16 -21.14 17.72
N GLY A 245 16.56 -20.35 18.60
CA GLY A 245 17.08 -20.03 19.93
C GLY A 245 18.10 -18.90 19.98
N PHE A 246 18.63 -18.48 18.82
CA PHE A 246 19.75 -17.53 18.69
C PHE A 246 19.45 -16.32 17.79
N THR A 247 18.17 -16.01 17.59
CA THR A 247 17.74 -14.79 16.90
C THR A 247 17.92 -13.58 17.83
N PRO A 248 18.83 -12.63 17.55
CA PRO A 248 19.04 -11.47 18.41
C PRO A 248 17.97 -10.40 18.19
N ILE A 249 17.70 -9.57 19.21
CA ILE A 249 16.79 -8.43 19.14
C ILE A 249 17.48 -7.20 18.53
N TYR A 250 16.73 -6.44 17.74
CA TYR A 250 17.11 -5.12 17.27
C TYR A 250 16.43 -4.05 18.13
N VAL A 251 17.24 -3.28 18.87
CA VAL A 251 16.73 -2.30 19.85
C VAL A 251 16.85 -0.89 19.29
N ASP A 252 15.78 -0.10 19.37
CA ASP A 252 15.70 1.30 18.94
C ASP A 252 15.74 2.32 20.09
N ALA A 253 16.05 3.57 19.76
CA ALA A 253 15.99 4.67 20.72
C ALA A 253 14.52 5.07 20.97
N SER A 254 14.16 5.38 22.22
CA SER A 254 12.86 5.99 22.51
C SER A 254 12.84 7.48 22.23
N ASN A 255 14.01 8.13 22.16
CA ASN A 255 14.14 9.56 21.90
C ASN A 255 15.47 9.88 21.20
N PRO A 256 15.56 11.02 20.48
CA PRO A 256 16.73 11.35 19.66
C PRO A 256 17.99 11.77 20.44
N GLU A 257 17.89 12.04 21.75
CA GLU A 257 19.06 12.43 22.57
C GLU A 257 19.92 11.22 22.96
N GLN A 258 19.39 10.01 22.84
CA GLN A 258 20.12 8.78 23.16
C GLN A 258 21.14 8.46 22.08
N ILE A 259 22.37 8.15 22.49
CA ILE A 259 23.41 7.69 21.59
C ILE A 259 23.32 6.16 21.51
N ILE A 260 22.92 5.62 20.35
CA ILE A 260 22.91 4.18 20.11
C ILE A 260 23.86 3.84 18.97
N ILE A 261 24.87 3.05 19.31
CA ILE A 261 25.88 2.52 18.39
C ILE A 261 25.58 1.05 18.14
N ARG A 262 25.61 0.62 16.88
CA ARG A 262 25.39 -0.77 16.49
C ARG A 262 26.44 -1.22 15.49
N HIS A 263 27.08 -2.34 15.77
CA HIS A 263 28.11 -2.90 14.90
C HIS A 263 27.97 -4.40 14.76
N THR A 264 28.41 -4.92 13.62
CA THR A 264 28.59 -6.35 13.43
C THR A 264 30.05 -6.75 13.59
N LEU A 265 30.27 -8.00 14.01
CA LEU A 265 31.57 -8.66 14.01
C LEU A 265 31.42 -10.07 13.43
N PRO A 266 32.42 -10.57 12.68
CA PRO A 266 32.41 -11.96 12.25
C PRO A 266 32.59 -12.91 13.44
N GLY A 267 32.01 -14.11 13.36
CA GLY A 267 32.00 -15.10 14.43
C GLY A 267 30.61 -15.67 14.69
N HIS A 268 30.54 -16.75 15.47
CA HIS A 268 29.32 -17.24 16.11
C HIS A 268 29.07 -16.56 17.46
N HIS A 269 27.95 -16.87 18.12
CA HIS A 269 27.46 -16.23 19.34
C HIS A 269 28.47 -16.15 20.49
N GLY A 270 29.35 -17.15 20.63
CA GLY A 270 30.35 -17.22 21.71
C GLY A 270 31.72 -16.63 21.35
N THR A 271 31.92 -16.15 20.11
CA THR A 271 33.25 -15.82 19.58
C THR A 271 33.98 -14.74 20.40
N GLY A 272 33.29 -13.66 20.73
CA GLY A 272 33.87 -12.57 21.52
C GLY A 272 33.98 -12.83 23.02
N SER A 273 33.39 -13.91 23.52
CA SER A 273 33.48 -14.33 24.93
C SER A 273 34.55 -15.41 25.13
N ALA A 274 34.66 -16.38 24.21
CA ALA A 274 35.55 -17.54 24.31
C ALA A 274 36.97 -17.33 23.75
N GLY A 275 37.09 -16.61 22.63
CA GLY A 275 38.38 -16.41 21.95
C GLY A 275 39.07 -17.68 21.47
N SER A 276 38.29 -18.63 20.94
CA SER A 276 38.75 -19.92 20.40
C SER A 276 38.52 -20.02 18.88
N ASN A 277 39.08 -21.07 18.26
CA ASN A 277 38.78 -21.45 16.86
C ASN A 277 37.65 -22.48 16.76
N ALA A 278 37.00 -22.79 17.89
CA ALA A 278 35.99 -23.82 17.98
C ALA A 278 34.59 -23.28 17.69
N SER A 279 33.75 -24.12 17.09
CA SER A 279 32.32 -23.89 16.94
C SER A 279 31.60 -23.97 18.27
N GLN A 280 30.29 -23.71 18.24
CA GLN A 280 29.35 -23.84 19.34
C GLN A 280 29.35 -25.25 19.98
N GLN A 281 29.77 -26.27 19.24
CA GLN A 281 29.88 -27.67 19.70
C GLN A 281 31.30 -28.03 20.17
N ASN A 282 32.15 -27.04 20.41
CA ASN A 282 33.53 -27.21 20.84
C ASN A 282 34.46 -27.93 19.84
N VAL A 283 34.13 -27.94 18.55
CA VAL A 283 35.00 -28.53 17.52
C VAL A 283 35.72 -27.43 16.76
N VAL A 284 37.03 -27.55 16.58
CA VAL A 284 37.80 -26.58 15.77
C VAL A 284 37.41 -26.69 14.30
N VAL A 285 36.90 -25.59 13.73
CA VAL A 285 36.44 -25.55 12.33
C VAL A 285 37.23 -24.62 11.43
N SER A 286 37.95 -23.65 12.02
CA SER A 286 38.77 -22.71 11.25
C SER A 286 39.81 -23.43 10.38
N PRO A 287 40.03 -23.00 9.13
CA PRO A 287 41.07 -23.54 8.26
C PRO A 287 42.48 -23.44 8.87
N ASP A 288 43.39 -24.30 8.43
CA ASP A 288 44.79 -24.24 8.81
C ASP A 288 45.39 -22.86 8.55
N ASN A 289 46.27 -22.40 9.46
CA ASN A 289 46.93 -21.08 9.44
C ASN A 289 46.02 -19.86 9.64
N THR A 290 44.72 -20.04 9.87
CA THR A 290 43.78 -18.94 10.16
C THR A 290 43.36 -18.93 11.65
N LYS A 291 42.86 -17.79 12.15
CA LYS A 291 42.48 -17.64 13.57
C LYS A 291 41.19 -16.83 13.75
N ALA A 292 40.24 -17.39 14.50
CA ALA A 292 39.01 -16.71 14.93
C ALA A 292 39.16 -16.01 16.30
N THR A 293 40.36 -16.00 16.90
CA THR A 293 40.57 -15.49 18.27
C THR A 293 40.68 -13.96 18.37
N HIS A 294 40.61 -13.21 17.27
CA HIS A 294 40.89 -11.76 17.28
C HIS A 294 39.70 -10.94 17.80
N VAL A 295 38.48 -11.40 17.53
CA VAL A 295 37.24 -10.77 17.98
C VAL A 295 37.14 -10.67 19.51
N GLN A 296 37.51 -11.71 20.28
CA GLN A 296 37.55 -11.62 21.76
C GLN A 296 38.46 -10.48 22.24
N LYS A 297 39.60 -10.27 21.59
CA LYS A 297 40.55 -9.22 21.99
C LYS A 297 39.98 -7.84 21.71
N LEU A 298 39.32 -7.68 20.57
CA LEU A 298 38.63 -6.46 20.22
C LEU A 298 37.52 -6.16 21.24
N ILE A 299 36.70 -7.14 21.60
CA ILE A 299 35.66 -7.00 22.62
C ILE A 299 36.23 -6.56 23.97
N ILE A 300 37.34 -7.16 24.43
CA ILE A 300 37.99 -6.76 25.69
C ILE A 300 38.40 -5.28 25.63
N PHE A 301 39.08 -4.83 24.57
CA PHE A 301 39.47 -3.42 24.45
C PHE A 301 38.26 -2.49 24.29
N LYS A 302 37.19 -2.93 23.61
CA LYS A 302 35.94 -2.16 23.48
C LYS A 302 35.26 -1.96 24.83
N LEU A 303 35.14 -3.01 25.64
CA LEU A 303 34.61 -2.92 27.00
C LEU A 303 35.46 -2.00 27.89
N LEU A 304 36.79 -2.09 27.80
CA LEU A 304 37.69 -1.18 28.51
C LEU A 304 37.50 0.28 28.09
N ASN A 305 37.42 0.55 26.78
CA ASN A 305 37.18 1.89 26.24
C ASN A 305 35.82 2.43 26.70
N PHE A 306 34.76 1.64 26.55
CA PHE A 306 33.41 1.97 26.95
C PHE A 306 33.32 2.32 28.44
N LEU A 307 33.86 1.48 29.32
CA LEU A 307 33.79 1.76 30.76
C LEU A 307 34.66 2.97 31.14
N THR A 308 35.84 3.13 30.54
CA THR A 308 36.71 4.29 30.78
C THR A 308 36.03 5.60 30.35
N SER A 309 35.36 5.61 29.19
CA SER A 309 34.64 6.80 28.70
C SER A 309 33.43 7.17 29.58
N HIS A 310 32.95 6.23 30.39
CA HIS A 310 31.88 6.42 31.37
C HIS A 310 32.39 6.40 32.82
N GLY A 311 33.63 6.85 33.02
CA GLY A 311 34.17 7.24 34.33
C GLY A 311 34.70 6.10 35.19
N VAL A 312 34.73 4.85 34.70
CA VAL A 312 35.24 3.70 35.46
C VAL A 312 36.77 3.71 35.48
N GLU A 313 37.32 3.58 36.68
CA GLU A 313 38.76 3.42 36.88
C GLU A 313 39.17 1.94 36.86
N PHE A 314 40.33 1.66 36.27
CA PHE A 314 40.91 0.32 36.23
C PHE A 314 42.16 0.22 37.10
N LYS A 315 42.40 -0.98 37.64
CA LYS A 315 43.70 -1.33 38.22
C LYS A 315 44.71 -1.57 37.08
N ASP A 316 45.98 -1.76 37.44
CA ASP A 316 47.02 -2.10 36.48
C ASP A 316 46.66 -3.33 35.63
N ALA A 317 46.53 -3.12 34.31
CA ALA A 317 46.04 -4.12 33.37
C ALA A 317 47.13 -5.09 32.85
N ARG A 318 48.35 -5.09 33.40
CA ARG A 318 49.43 -6.01 32.96
C ARG A 318 49.01 -7.49 32.94
N GLU A 319 48.14 -7.90 33.86
CA GLU A 319 47.73 -9.30 34.00
C GLU A 319 47.06 -9.89 32.75
N ILE A 320 46.30 -9.09 31.98
CA ILE A 320 45.64 -9.59 30.76
C ILE A 320 46.59 -9.77 29.58
N PHE A 321 47.84 -9.32 29.67
CA PHE A 321 48.89 -9.48 28.66
C PHE A 321 49.88 -10.62 28.96
N HIS A 322 49.74 -11.32 30.09
CA HIS A 322 50.61 -12.45 30.43
C HIS A 322 50.58 -13.57 29.39
N GLU A 323 51.57 -14.47 29.41
CA GLU A 323 51.54 -15.61 28.51
C GLU A 323 50.29 -16.47 28.78
N HIS A 324 49.62 -16.88 27.71
CA HIS A 324 48.40 -17.69 27.69
C HIS A 324 47.09 -16.97 27.99
N THR A 325 47.08 -15.75 28.52
CA THR A 325 45.85 -14.95 28.78
C THR A 325 45.10 -14.51 27.53
N SER A 326 43.95 -13.87 27.72
CA SER A 326 43.03 -13.39 26.69
C SER A 326 43.72 -12.58 25.58
N LEU A 327 44.49 -11.55 25.94
CA LEU A 327 45.29 -10.79 24.97
C LEU A 327 46.58 -11.55 24.62
N GLY A 328 47.40 -11.86 25.63
CA GLY A 328 48.69 -12.52 25.48
C GLY A 328 49.83 -11.58 25.08
N LYS A 329 51.07 -11.97 25.45
CA LYS A 329 52.29 -11.12 25.39
C LYS A 329 52.52 -10.38 24.07
N LYS A 330 52.18 -10.99 22.93
CA LYS A 330 52.41 -10.39 21.61
C LYS A 330 51.61 -9.10 21.35
N TYR A 331 50.52 -8.86 22.08
CA TYR A 331 49.74 -7.64 21.95
C TYR A 331 50.30 -6.47 22.77
N LEU A 332 51.35 -6.68 23.56
CA LEU A 332 52.13 -5.58 24.13
C LEU A 332 52.77 -4.72 23.03
N ALA A 333 53.09 -5.29 21.86
CA ALA A 333 53.56 -4.53 20.70
C ALA A 333 52.49 -3.57 20.14
N PHE A 334 51.23 -3.64 20.58
CA PHE A 334 50.24 -2.62 20.19
C PHE A 334 50.36 -1.36 21.05
N LEU A 335 51.14 -1.43 22.13
CA LEU A 335 51.39 -0.36 23.11
C LEU A 335 52.79 0.24 22.95
N GLU A 336 53.41 0.16 21.76
CA GLU A 336 54.82 0.51 21.48
C GLU A 336 55.28 1.89 21.99
N GLU A 337 54.37 2.84 22.19
CA GLU A 337 54.65 4.19 22.70
C GLU A 337 54.53 4.33 24.24
N MET A 338 54.13 3.27 24.96
CA MET A 338 53.93 3.28 26.41
C MET A 338 55.10 2.62 27.15
N ASP A 339 55.59 3.26 28.21
CA ASP A 339 56.53 2.61 29.13
C ASP A 339 55.78 1.61 30.04
N ILE A 340 55.81 0.35 29.64
CA ILE A 340 55.13 -0.76 30.34
C ILE A 340 55.76 -1.03 31.73
N SER A 341 56.98 -0.51 32.01
CA SER A 341 57.64 -0.72 33.30
C SER A 341 56.90 -0.07 34.47
N GLU A 342 56.16 1.00 34.21
CA GLU A 342 55.32 1.72 35.19
C GLU A 342 53.92 1.10 35.39
N GLY A 343 53.57 0.05 34.64
CA GLY A 343 52.23 -0.55 34.61
C GLY A 343 51.44 -0.16 33.38
N ILE A 344 50.24 -0.74 33.21
CA ILE A 344 49.35 -0.41 32.07
C ILE A 344 48.13 0.34 32.61
N ASP A 345 48.12 1.65 32.37
CA ASP A 345 46.99 2.54 32.60
C ASP A 345 46.03 2.51 31.40
N VAL A 346 44.85 1.93 31.61
CA VAL A 346 43.82 1.76 30.58
C VAL A 346 43.40 3.10 29.97
N ALA A 347 43.36 4.17 30.77
CA ALA A 347 42.93 5.49 30.31
C ALA A 347 43.91 6.15 29.33
N LYS A 348 45.14 5.63 29.22
CA LYS A 348 46.19 6.15 28.31
C LYS A 348 46.34 5.31 27.03
N LEU A 349 45.53 4.28 26.84
CA LEU A 349 45.61 3.42 25.65
C LEU A 349 45.14 4.18 24.40
N ASP A 350 45.87 4.05 23.29
CA ASP A 350 45.43 4.51 21.96
C ASP A 350 44.42 3.51 21.37
N PHE A 351 43.18 3.59 21.87
CA PHE A 351 42.08 2.74 21.41
C PHE A 351 41.86 2.81 19.88
N PRO A 352 41.85 3.99 19.22
CA PRO A 352 41.74 4.05 17.76
C PRO A 352 42.77 3.20 17.02
N THR A 353 44.06 3.29 17.39
CA THR A 353 45.11 2.47 16.77
C THR A 353 44.95 0.99 17.09
N ILE A 354 44.61 0.64 18.33
CA ILE A 354 44.40 -0.75 18.77
C ILE A 354 43.23 -1.38 17.99
N PHE A 355 42.09 -0.70 17.90
CA PHE A 355 40.91 -1.18 17.18
C PHE A 355 41.23 -1.38 15.71
N ARG A 356 41.87 -0.40 15.04
CA ARG A 356 42.26 -0.51 13.63
C ARG A 356 43.13 -1.75 13.39
N LYS A 357 44.21 -1.93 14.15
CA LYS A 357 45.13 -3.08 14.01
C LYS A 357 44.41 -4.42 14.27
N LEU A 358 43.43 -4.46 15.18
CA LEU A 358 42.63 -5.67 15.43
C LEU A 358 41.64 -5.95 14.30
N TYR A 359 40.99 -4.92 13.77
CA TYR A 359 40.10 -5.03 12.63
C TYR A 359 40.83 -5.51 11.37
N ASP A 360 42.04 -4.99 11.09
CA ASP A 360 42.91 -5.49 10.01
C ASP A 360 43.14 -7.00 10.17
N LYS A 361 43.47 -7.45 11.38
CA LYS A 361 43.68 -8.88 11.67
C LYS A 361 42.40 -9.72 11.55
N ILE A 362 41.25 -9.16 11.90
CA ILE A 362 39.95 -9.83 11.73
C ILE A 362 39.64 -9.97 10.23
N TYR A 363 39.83 -8.91 9.44
CA TYR A 363 39.63 -8.90 8.01
C TYR A 363 40.56 -9.91 7.30
N GLU A 364 41.86 -9.92 7.63
CA GLU A 364 42.83 -10.91 7.13
C GLU A 364 42.43 -12.37 7.43
N ASN A 365 41.68 -12.60 8.52
CA ASN A 365 41.27 -13.94 8.98
C ASN A 365 39.79 -14.23 8.72
N ARG A 366 39.14 -13.52 7.80
CA ARG A 366 37.69 -13.65 7.51
C ARG A 366 37.25 -15.10 7.32
N SER A 367 38.02 -15.89 6.58
CA SER A 367 37.76 -17.31 6.31
C SER A 367 37.73 -18.19 7.57
N ALA A 368 38.41 -17.81 8.66
CA ALA A 368 38.34 -18.50 9.94
C ALA A 368 36.96 -18.41 10.57
N TYR A 369 36.29 -17.27 10.38
CA TYR A 369 34.97 -16.98 10.94
C TYR A 369 33.84 -17.49 10.02
N GLU A 370 34.02 -17.41 8.71
CA GLU A 370 33.06 -17.96 7.72
C GLU A 370 32.91 -19.48 7.85
N ALA A 371 33.92 -20.17 8.39
CA ALA A 371 33.84 -21.59 8.72
C ALA A 371 32.73 -21.91 9.75
N PHE A 372 32.27 -20.92 10.53
CA PHE A 372 31.17 -21.09 11.48
C PHE A 372 29.78 -21.10 10.81
N ASN A 373 29.65 -20.64 9.56
CA ASN A 373 28.36 -20.64 8.84
C ASN A 373 27.75 -22.05 8.69
N ALA A 374 28.57 -23.09 8.76
CA ALA A 374 28.13 -24.48 8.67
C ALA A 374 27.96 -25.15 10.06
N THR A 375 27.91 -24.36 11.14
CA THR A 375 27.92 -24.85 12.51
C THR A 375 26.80 -24.23 13.35
N HIS A 376 26.39 -24.93 14.41
CA HIS A 376 25.24 -24.57 15.22
C HIS A 376 25.37 -25.12 16.64
N TYR A 377 24.59 -24.60 17.59
CA TYR A 377 24.43 -25.23 18.90
C TYR A 377 23.73 -26.59 18.80
N THR A 378 24.08 -27.49 19.71
CA THR A 378 23.50 -28.82 19.84
C THR A 378 21.97 -28.75 19.84
N PHE A 379 21.30 -29.63 19.08
CA PHE A 379 19.83 -29.64 18.88
C PHE A 379 19.24 -28.39 18.20
N MET A 380 20.00 -27.58 17.46
CA MET A 380 19.48 -26.32 16.89
C MET A 380 19.44 -26.19 15.37
N GLY A 381 20.02 -27.15 14.64
CA GLY A 381 20.11 -27.11 13.17
C GLY A 381 20.89 -25.90 12.62
N VAL A 382 21.11 -25.87 11.31
CA VAL A 382 21.82 -24.77 10.63
C VAL A 382 20.84 -23.99 9.76
N ALA A 383 20.63 -22.72 10.08
CA ALA A 383 19.98 -21.78 9.19
C ALA A 383 20.93 -21.36 8.06
N PRO A 384 20.42 -21.15 6.83
CA PRO A 384 21.24 -20.67 5.73
C PRO A 384 21.75 -19.23 5.96
N GLN A 385 21.05 -18.45 6.79
CA GLN A 385 21.35 -17.06 7.08
C GLN A 385 20.92 -16.70 8.49
N ARG A 386 21.63 -15.75 9.09
CA ARG A 386 21.32 -15.24 10.42
C ARG A 386 20.05 -14.38 10.38
N LYS A 387 19.08 -14.75 11.22
CA LYS A 387 17.83 -14.00 11.47
C LYS A 387 18.07 -12.89 12.49
N MET A 388 17.15 -11.94 12.57
CA MET A 388 17.09 -10.89 13.58
C MET A 388 15.63 -10.57 13.91
N LEU A 389 15.32 -10.36 15.19
CA LEU A 389 13.99 -10.05 15.68
C LEU A 389 13.82 -8.53 15.79
N ARG A 390 12.80 -7.97 15.13
CA ARG A 390 12.51 -6.53 15.08
C ARG A 390 11.19 -6.19 15.76
N THR A 391 10.94 -4.89 15.93
CA THR A 391 9.71 -4.32 16.49
C THR A 391 8.44 -4.98 15.94
N GLY A 392 7.49 -5.26 16.83
CA GLY A 392 6.29 -6.03 16.50
C GLY A 392 6.59 -7.52 16.23
N HIS A 393 7.70 -8.04 16.76
CA HIS A 393 8.11 -9.44 16.69
C HIS A 393 8.30 -10.01 15.27
N LYS A 394 8.60 -9.14 14.31
CA LYS A 394 8.88 -9.55 12.94
C LYS A 394 10.29 -10.06 12.80
N TYR A 395 10.45 -11.22 12.17
CA TYR A 395 11.76 -11.76 11.81
C TYR A 395 12.21 -11.16 10.48
N GLY A 396 13.44 -10.66 10.48
CA GLY A 396 14.14 -10.26 9.26
C GLY A 396 15.50 -10.94 9.18
N LEU A 397 16.22 -10.70 8.10
CA LEU A 397 17.61 -11.14 8.00
C LEU A 397 18.51 -10.10 8.67
N LEU A 398 19.64 -10.54 9.24
CA LEU A 398 20.67 -9.62 9.74
C LEU A 398 21.20 -8.74 8.59
N THR A 399 21.39 -9.33 7.41
CA THR A 399 21.94 -8.71 6.20
C THR A 399 21.04 -7.61 5.61
N GLU A 400 19.76 -7.58 5.97
CA GLU A 400 18.85 -6.51 5.58
C GLU A 400 19.09 -5.21 6.34
N VAL A 401 19.65 -5.29 7.57
CA VAL A 401 19.99 -4.11 8.40
C VAL A 401 21.47 -3.83 8.39
N PHE A 402 22.29 -4.88 8.35
CA PHE A 402 23.75 -4.79 8.26
C PHE A 402 24.21 -5.50 6.97
N PRO A 403 24.19 -4.82 5.81
CA PRO A 403 24.65 -5.38 4.56
C PRO A 403 26.09 -5.91 4.67
N LYS A 404 26.39 -6.97 3.92
CA LYS A 404 27.76 -7.51 3.85
C LYS A 404 28.67 -6.47 3.19
N ASN A 405 29.69 -6.04 3.94
CA ASN A 405 30.70 -5.10 3.46
C ASN A 405 31.93 -5.85 2.93
N ILE A 406 32.58 -5.26 1.93
CA ILE A 406 33.88 -5.70 1.41
C ILE A 406 34.93 -4.65 1.81
N GLY A 407 36.21 -5.02 1.92
CA GLY A 407 37.32 -4.10 2.18
C GLY A 407 37.47 -3.61 3.63
N TYR A 408 36.43 -3.74 4.45
CA TYR A 408 36.46 -3.44 5.89
C TYR A 408 35.51 -4.38 6.65
N VAL A 409 35.58 -4.36 7.99
CA VAL A 409 34.79 -5.28 8.83
C VAL A 409 33.42 -4.68 9.12
N ASN A 410 33.38 -3.42 9.53
CA ASN A 410 32.17 -2.66 9.83
C ASN A 410 32.46 -1.14 9.71
N GLU A 411 31.45 -0.29 9.94
CA GLU A 411 31.57 1.17 9.80
C GLU A 411 32.60 1.81 10.75
N GLU A 412 32.82 1.24 11.94
CA GLU A 412 33.88 1.70 12.85
C GLU A 412 35.26 1.45 12.23
N HIS A 413 35.51 0.23 11.71
CA HIS A 413 36.76 -0.06 11.01
C HIS A 413 37.00 0.92 9.86
N SER A 414 35.97 1.18 9.04
CA SER A 414 36.10 2.13 7.94
C SER A 414 36.43 3.55 8.41
N THR A 415 35.79 4.00 9.50
CA THR A 415 36.05 5.33 10.08
C THR A 415 37.47 5.46 10.61
N LEU A 416 37.97 4.43 11.30
CA LEU A 416 39.36 4.38 11.77
C LEU A 416 40.36 4.39 10.62
N MET A 417 40.04 3.72 9.50
CA MET A 417 40.88 3.72 8.31
C MET A 417 40.89 5.07 7.60
N LYS A 418 39.74 5.78 7.55
CA LYS A 418 39.64 7.17 7.07
C LYS A 418 40.55 8.09 7.88
N GLU A 419 40.46 8.04 9.21
CA GLU A 419 41.28 8.87 10.09
C GLU A 419 42.77 8.56 9.93
N TYR A 420 43.13 7.28 9.85
CA TYR A 420 44.50 6.85 9.63
C TYR A 420 45.05 7.35 8.28
N PHE A 421 44.27 7.27 7.20
CA PHE A 421 44.63 7.76 5.87
C PHE A 421 45.06 9.23 5.90
N PHE A 422 44.25 10.11 6.49
CA PHE A 422 44.58 11.54 6.59
C PHE A 422 45.75 11.80 7.56
N LYS A 423 45.83 11.06 8.68
CA LYS A 423 46.94 11.14 9.64
C LYS A 423 48.29 10.83 8.98
N ILE A 424 48.38 9.78 8.16
CA ILE A 424 49.61 9.41 7.44
C ILE A 424 50.08 10.54 6.52
N LEU A 425 49.13 11.20 5.84
CA LEU A 425 49.41 12.28 4.91
C LEU A 425 49.55 13.65 5.61
N GLN A 426 49.62 13.66 6.94
CA GLN A 426 49.79 14.84 7.81
C GLN A 426 48.69 15.89 7.61
N VAL A 427 47.45 15.42 7.43
CA VAL A 427 46.26 16.26 7.32
C VAL A 427 45.33 15.95 8.48
N ALA A 428 44.84 17.01 9.12
CA ALA A 428 43.79 16.92 10.13
C ALA A 428 42.51 16.32 9.51
N SER A 429 41.98 15.25 10.11
CA SER A 429 40.76 14.57 9.64
C SER A 429 39.49 15.05 10.32
N HIS A 430 39.53 16.21 10.99
CA HIS A 430 38.52 16.65 11.98
C HIS A 430 37.18 17.10 11.39
N GLU A 431 37.06 17.17 10.07
CA GLU A 431 35.84 17.63 9.41
C GLU A 431 34.93 16.45 9.06
N ASP A 432 33.68 16.50 9.56
CA ASP A 432 32.60 15.65 9.09
C ASP A 432 32.22 16.07 7.66
N HIS A 433 32.88 15.42 6.72
CA HIS A 433 32.60 15.58 5.31
C HIS A 433 31.45 14.66 4.89
N ASN A 434 30.50 15.18 4.11
CA ASN A 434 29.69 14.31 3.26
C ASN A 434 30.60 13.54 2.29
N LEU A 435 30.12 12.45 1.69
CA LEU A 435 30.97 11.56 0.89
C LEU A 435 31.65 12.26 -0.29
N ALA A 436 30.96 13.22 -0.93
CA ALA A 436 31.53 13.97 -2.04
C ALA A 436 32.70 14.86 -1.58
N ALA A 437 32.56 15.54 -0.44
CA ALA A 437 33.62 16.32 0.17
C ALA A 437 34.78 15.41 0.64
N LEU A 438 34.48 14.23 1.17
CA LEU A 438 35.49 13.25 1.57
C LEU A 438 36.38 12.82 0.39
N ILE A 439 35.77 12.48 -0.76
CA ILE A 439 36.51 12.13 -1.98
C ILE A 439 37.32 13.32 -2.51
N LYS A 440 36.75 14.53 -2.51
CA LYS A 440 37.47 15.75 -2.91
C LYS A 440 38.69 16.01 -2.02
N SER A 441 38.54 15.85 -0.71
CA SER A 441 39.64 15.95 0.26
C SER A 441 40.69 14.88 0.00
N ALA A 442 40.30 13.61 -0.17
CA ALA A 442 41.23 12.52 -0.49
C ALA A 442 41.99 12.78 -1.80
N LYS A 443 41.30 13.22 -2.86
CA LYS A 443 41.90 13.63 -4.15
C LYS A 443 42.97 14.70 -3.95
N ASN A 444 42.62 15.78 -3.27
CA ASN A 444 43.51 16.92 -3.06
C ASN A 444 44.75 16.54 -2.26
N VAL A 445 44.57 15.76 -1.18
CA VAL A 445 45.68 15.34 -0.32
C VAL A 445 46.59 14.34 -1.05
N LEU A 446 46.03 13.39 -1.80
CA LEU A 446 46.80 12.45 -2.61
C LEU A 446 47.58 13.18 -3.71
N SER A 447 46.92 13.99 -4.53
CA SER A 447 47.58 14.73 -5.62
C SER A 447 48.75 15.56 -5.10
N LYS A 448 48.53 16.33 -4.02
CA LYS A 448 49.57 17.14 -3.38
C LYS A 448 50.79 16.33 -2.93
N ASN A 449 50.58 15.13 -2.36
CA ASN A 449 51.67 14.30 -1.86
C ASN A 449 52.34 13.47 -2.96
N ILE A 450 51.58 12.99 -3.95
CA ILE A 450 52.10 12.22 -5.09
C ILE A 450 53.04 13.09 -5.93
N ARG A 451 52.67 14.34 -6.21
CA ARG A 451 53.51 15.30 -6.96
C ARG A 451 54.84 15.63 -6.27
N LYS A 452 55.02 15.25 -5.01
CA LYS A 452 56.25 15.45 -4.22
C LYS A 452 57.14 14.20 -4.16
N ILE A 453 56.70 13.05 -4.68
CA ILE A 453 57.54 11.84 -4.73
C ILE A 453 58.79 12.15 -5.56
N SER A 454 59.96 11.85 -5.01
CA SER A 454 61.23 12.14 -5.66
C SER A 454 61.59 11.07 -6.71
N ASN A 455 62.44 11.44 -7.68
CA ASN A 455 62.96 10.52 -8.70
C ASN A 455 64.05 9.58 -8.15
N LEU A 456 63.95 9.10 -6.90
CA LEU A 456 64.99 8.30 -6.24
C LEU A 456 65.16 6.90 -6.87
N SER A 457 65.80 6.87 -8.05
CA SER A 457 66.61 5.74 -8.45
C SER A 457 67.85 5.72 -7.55
N SER A 458 67.87 4.80 -6.59
CA SER A 458 69.05 4.37 -5.82
C SER A 458 69.84 5.44 -5.06
N SER A 459 69.55 5.64 -3.77
CA SER A 459 70.62 5.86 -2.78
C SER A 459 70.16 5.48 -1.37
N HIS A 460 70.83 4.48 -0.78
CA HIS A 460 70.78 4.18 0.64
C HIS A 460 71.34 5.33 1.46
N ILE A 461 70.54 6.32 1.84
CA ILE A 461 70.86 7.20 2.98
C ILE A 461 69.55 7.52 3.72
N GLU A 462 69.42 6.98 4.93
CA GLU A 462 68.47 7.48 5.94
C GLU A 462 68.85 8.93 6.26
N HIS A 463 68.05 9.88 5.77
CA HIS A 463 68.08 11.26 6.25
C HIS A 463 66.76 11.64 6.89
N SER A 464 66.88 12.38 7.99
CA SER A 464 65.80 12.80 8.88
C SER A 464 64.62 13.39 8.12
N ILE A 465 63.42 12.99 8.55
CA ILE A 465 62.11 13.43 8.06
C ILE A 465 62.01 14.95 8.08
N ALA A 466 62.41 15.60 6.98
CA ALA A 466 61.87 16.89 6.58
C ALA A 466 60.57 16.62 5.80
N ALA A 467 59.60 17.54 5.90
CA ALA A 467 58.23 17.43 5.39
C ALA A 467 58.07 17.31 3.84
N THR A 468 59.09 16.85 3.12
CA THR A 468 59.22 17.05 1.67
C THR A 468 58.94 15.86 0.76
N ALA A 469 58.88 14.61 1.23
CA ALA A 469 58.43 13.48 0.36
C ALA A 469 58.02 12.22 1.16
N ILE A 470 56.94 12.32 1.95
CA ILE A 470 56.45 11.23 2.82
C ILE A 470 56.23 9.91 2.06
N LEU A 471 55.79 10.01 0.80
CA LEU A 471 55.51 8.88 -0.08
C LEU A 471 56.76 8.29 -0.76
N ASP A 472 57.97 8.75 -0.46
CA ASP A 472 59.21 8.09 -0.91
C ASP A 472 59.41 6.74 -0.20
N SER A 473 58.88 6.59 1.01
CA SER A 473 58.86 5.31 1.73
C SER A 473 57.85 4.34 1.13
N GLU A 474 58.31 3.13 0.76
CA GLU A 474 57.44 2.07 0.28
C GLU A 474 56.42 1.63 1.33
N SER A 475 56.81 1.53 2.61
CA SER A 475 55.89 1.14 3.68
C SER A 475 54.74 2.15 3.81
N VAL A 476 55.05 3.44 3.69
CA VAL A 476 54.03 4.51 3.74
C VAL A 476 53.13 4.45 2.51
N ARG A 477 53.66 4.17 1.32
CA ARG A 477 52.83 3.94 0.13
C ARG A 477 51.87 2.76 0.32
N GLN A 478 52.31 1.66 0.93
CA GLN A 478 51.45 0.51 1.22
C GLN A 478 50.35 0.84 2.25
N ASP A 479 50.69 1.58 3.30
CA ASP A 479 49.72 2.06 4.29
C ASP A 479 48.67 2.99 3.67
N VAL A 480 49.09 3.89 2.77
CA VAL A 480 48.18 4.74 2.00
C VAL A 480 47.29 3.92 1.08
N LEU A 481 47.81 2.92 0.36
CA LEU A 481 46.99 2.03 -0.48
C LEU A 481 45.95 1.28 0.36
N SER A 482 46.34 0.72 1.51
CA SER A 482 45.44 -0.02 2.39
C SER A 482 44.33 0.88 2.93
N SER A 483 44.68 2.02 3.51
CA SER A 483 43.73 2.96 4.12
C SER A 483 42.85 3.68 3.10
N PHE A 484 43.39 4.04 1.93
CA PHE A 484 42.61 4.56 0.80
C PHE A 484 41.65 3.51 0.23
N GLY A 485 42.09 2.25 0.14
CA GLY A 485 41.24 1.15 -0.31
C GLY A 485 39.99 0.99 0.55
N ALA A 486 40.14 1.01 1.88
CA ALA A 486 39.00 0.97 2.80
C ALA A 486 38.08 2.20 2.67
N LEU A 487 38.65 3.40 2.47
CA LEU A 487 37.90 4.64 2.27
C LEU A 487 37.07 4.60 0.97
N ILE A 488 37.70 4.24 -0.16
CA ILE A 488 37.01 4.12 -1.45
C ILE A 488 35.95 3.03 -1.39
N GLN A 489 36.23 1.92 -0.72
CA GLN A 489 35.26 0.85 -0.60
C GLN A 489 34.01 1.26 0.20
N ARG A 490 34.16 2.08 1.25
CA ARG A 490 33.01 2.69 1.93
C ARG A 490 32.23 3.62 1.01
N VAL A 491 32.92 4.47 0.24
CA VAL A 491 32.25 5.38 -0.69
C VAL A 491 31.47 4.60 -1.75
N ASN A 492 32.07 3.55 -2.32
CA ASN A 492 31.40 2.69 -3.28
C ASN A 492 30.17 2.00 -2.66
N GLN A 493 30.31 1.47 -1.45
CA GLN A 493 29.23 0.77 -0.74
C GLN A 493 28.06 1.71 -0.49
N GLN A 494 28.30 2.89 0.08
CA GLN A 494 27.24 3.87 0.36
C GLN A 494 26.61 4.40 -0.92
N TYR A 495 27.40 4.69 -1.95
CA TYR A 495 26.89 5.10 -3.26
C TYR A 495 25.91 4.08 -3.88
N LEU A 496 26.22 2.77 -3.79
CA LEU A 496 25.44 1.71 -4.44
C LEU A 496 24.34 1.09 -3.56
N SER A 497 24.43 1.23 -2.24
CA SER A 497 23.51 0.55 -1.30
C SER A 497 22.59 1.47 -0.52
N ASP A 498 22.91 2.76 -0.37
CA ASP A 498 22.07 3.69 0.38
C ASP A 498 20.74 3.97 -0.34
N ASP A 499 19.75 4.41 0.44
CA ASP A 499 18.44 4.80 -0.09
C ASP A 499 18.47 6.25 -0.60
N TRP A 500 18.54 6.37 -1.93
CA TRP A 500 18.58 7.64 -2.67
C TRP A 500 17.20 8.09 -3.18
N SER A 501 16.10 7.51 -2.67
CA SER A 501 14.75 7.81 -3.16
C SER A 501 14.28 9.23 -2.86
N GLU A 502 14.73 9.85 -1.77
CA GLU A 502 14.39 11.23 -1.40
C GLU A 502 15.05 12.26 -2.34
N SER A 503 14.28 13.26 -2.78
CA SER A 503 14.74 14.28 -3.75
C SER A 503 16.00 15.04 -3.33
N GLY A 504 16.16 15.33 -2.03
CA GLY A 504 17.39 15.95 -1.49
C GLY A 504 18.61 15.03 -1.63
N LYS A 505 18.43 13.73 -1.41
CA LYS A 505 19.49 12.72 -1.50
C LYS A 505 19.91 12.44 -2.94
N GLN A 506 18.99 12.54 -3.91
CA GLN A 506 19.34 12.38 -5.33
C GLN A 506 20.42 13.37 -5.78
N LYS A 507 20.32 14.64 -5.33
CA LYS A 507 21.34 15.65 -5.61
C LYS A 507 22.69 15.31 -4.96
N GLU A 508 22.68 14.85 -3.71
CA GLU A 508 23.90 14.40 -3.03
C GLU A 508 24.57 13.24 -3.77
N LYS A 509 23.77 12.32 -4.32
CA LYS A 509 24.25 11.21 -5.14
C LYS A 509 24.94 11.68 -6.42
N GLU A 510 24.35 12.64 -7.13
CA GLU A 510 24.92 13.23 -8.34
C GLU A 510 26.26 13.92 -8.04
N GLU A 511 26.31 14.70 -6.95
CA GLU A 511 27.54 15.36 -6.49
C GLU A 511 28.63 14.34 -6.12
N LEU A 512 28.25 13.23 -5.50
CA LEU A 512 29.15 12.13 -5.18
C LEU A 512 29.68 11.44 -6.44
N PHE A 513 28.81 11.13 -7.41
CA PHE A 513 29.21 10.53 -8.68
C PHE A 513 30.21 11.42 -9.44
N ALA A 514 29.96 12.73 -9.47
CA ALA A 514 30.90 13.70 -10.04
C ALA A 514 32.26 13.69 -9.30
N ALA A 515 32.26 13.64 -7.96
CA ALA A 515 33.49 13.55 -7.18
C ALA A 515 34.29 12.25 -7.46
N ILE A 516 33.59 11.13 -7.68
CA ILE A 516 34.21 9.86 -8.10
C ILE A 516 34.87 10.02 -9.47
N ILE A 517 34.20 10.64 -10.45
CA ILE A 517 34.79 10.88 -11.78
C ILE A 517 36.05 11.76 -11.65
N ASP A 518 35.97 12.85 -10.89
CA ASP A 518 37.05 13.81 -10.72
C ASP A 518 38.33 13.18 -10.15
N ILE A 519 38.23 12.22 -9.22
CA ILE A 519 39.42 11.58 -8.65
C ILE A 519 40.10 10.65 -9.67
N PHE A 520 39.36 9.95 -10.52
CA PHE A 520 39.94 9.15 -11.61
C PHE A 520 40.60 10.04 -12.67
N GLN A 521 40.01 11.18 -13.00
CA GLN A 521 40.63 12.15 -13.91
C GLN A 521 41.97 12.66 -13.33
N GLU A 522 42.01 13.03 -12.06
CA GLU A 522 43.25 13.44 -11.39
C GLU A 522 44.31 12.32 -11.40
N PHE A 523 43.93 11.07 -11.14
CA PHE A 523 44.85 9.94 -11.23
C PHE A 523 45.40 9.76 -12.66
N ASN A 524 44.57 9.90 -13.69
CA ASN A 524 45.04 9.85 -15.07
C ASN A 524 46.02 10.99 -15.38
N GLU A 525 45.77 12.20 -14.87
CA GLU A 525 46.71 13.31 -14.99
C GLU A 525 48.05 13.03 -14.30
N LEU A 526 48.01 12.51 -13.06
CA LEU A 526 49.20 12.16 -12.31
C LEU A 526 50.01 11.04 -12.98
N SER A 527 49.35 10.12 -13.69
CA SER A 527 50.02 9.04 -14.42
C SER A 527 50.89 9.53 -15.59
N ASN A 528 50.66 10.76 -16.08
CA ASN A 528 51.45 11.38 -17.14
C ASN A 528 52.76 12.02 -16.63
N ILE A 529 52.99 12.06 -15.31
CA ILE A 529 54.24 12.57 -14.74
C ILE A 529 55.38 11.59 -15.05
N GLU A 530 56.52 12.11 -15.54
CA GLU A 530 57.72 11.33 -15.86
C GLU A 530 58.49 10.87 -14.60
N ASN A 531 57.86 10.03 -13.77
CA ASN A 531 58.46 9.37 -12.61
C ASN A 531 57.87 7.95 -12.49
N GLU A 532 58.73 6.92 -12.51
CA GLU A 532 58.28 5.53 -12.52
C GLU A 532 57.58 5.13 -11.21
N THR A 533 58.07 5.58 -10.06
CA THR A 533 57.43 5.34 -8.76
C THR A 533 56.05 5.96 -8.69
N ILE A 534 55.87 7.17 -9.24
CA ILE A 534 54.55 7.81 -9.37
C ILE A 534 53.63 6.98 -10.27
N LYS A 535 54.10 6.58 -11.45
CA LYS A 535 53.31 5.78 -12.41
C LYS A 535 52.85 4.46 -11.79
N GLU A 536 53.75 3.71 -11.17
CA GLU A 536 53.42 2.45 -10.49
C GLU A 536 52.43 2.67 -9.33
N PHE A 537 52.62 3.70 -8.52
CA PHE A 537 51.76 4.00 -7.38
C PHE A 537 50.36 4.43 -7.81
N VAL A 538 50.26 5.32 -8.80
CA VAL A 538 48.99 5.78 -9.38
C VAL A 538 48.26 4.64 -10.08
N ALA A 539 48.96 3.78 -10.82
CA ALA A 539 48.37 2.58 -11.42
C ALA A 539 47.75 1.65 -10.35
N LYS A 540 48.40 1.49 -9.20
CA LYS A 540 47.84 0.76 -8.05
C LYS A 540 46.59 1.44 -7.48
N LEU A 541 46.56 2.77 -7.38
CA LEU A 541 45.37 3.52 -6.91
C LEU A 541 44.18 3.37 -7.87
N ILE A 542 44.41 3.48 -9.19
CA ILE A 542 43.38 3.28 -10.21
C ILE A 542 42.84 1.85 -10.16
N ASN A 543 43.74 0.85 -10.16
CA ASN A 543 43.35 -0.56 -10.11
C ASN A 543 42.56 -0.89 -8.84
N LEU A 544 43.04 -0.40 -7.68
CA LEU A 544 42.37 -0.58 -6.39
C LEU A 544 40.95 0.02 -6.40
N SER A 545 40.80 1.24 -6.94
CA SER A 545 39.51 1.93 -6.99
C SER A 545 38.53 1.22 -7.91
N LEU A 546 38.98 0.83 -9.11
CA LEU A 546 38.16 0.15 -10.12
C LEU A 546 37.76 -1.26 -9.65
N LYS A 547 38.70 -2.01 -9.08
CA LYS A 547 38.42 -3.31 -8.45
C LYS A 547 37.38 -3.17 -7.33
N GLY A 548 37.51 -2.14 -6.49
CA GLY A 548 36.53 -1.85 -5.45
C GLY A 548 35.14 -1.58 -6.00
N ILE A 549 35.02 -0.76 -7.06
CA ILE A 549 33.73 -0.48 -7.73
C ILE A 549 33.11 -1.78 -8.26
N THR A 550 33.87 -2.57 -9.02
CA THR A 550 33.38 -3.84 -9.60
C THR A 550 32.94 -4.82 -8.52
N GLN A 551 33.72 -5.00 -7.46
CA GLN A 551 33.37 -5.87 -6.34
C GLN A 551 32.12 -5.39 -5.60
N THR A 552 31.95 -4.08 -5.44
CA THR A 552 30.76 -3.52 -4.80
C THR A 552 29.51 -3.70 -5.66
N VAL A 553 29.63 -3.58 -6.99
CA VAL A 553 28.53 -3.90 -7.91
C VAL A 553 28.13 -5.37 -7.81
N GLU A 554 29.10 -6.28 -7.82
CA GLU A 554 28.84 -7.72 -7.64
C GLU A 554 28.15 -8.01 -6.30
N GLN A 555 28.62 -7.38 -5.21
CA GLN A 555 28.05 -7.56 -3.88
C GLN A 555 26.65 -6.97 -3.74
N GLN A 556 26.41 -5.76 -4.27
CA GLN A 556 25.09 -5.13 -4.22
C GLN A 556 24.09 -5.91 -5.06
N HIS A 557 24.50 -6.42 -6.22
CA HIS A 557 23.69 -7.36 -6.99
C HIS A 557 23.33 -8.59 -6.15
N ALA A 558 24.31 -9.21 -5.48
CA ALA A 558 24.06 -10.38 -4.64
C ALA A 558 23.12 -10.07 -3.45
N ASN A 559 23.24 -8.89 -2.83
CA ASN A 559 22.34 -8.43 -1.76
C ASN A 559 20.90 -8.25 -2.26
N LEU A 560 20.70 -7.69 -3.46
CA LEU A 560 19.37 -7.54 -4.07
C LEU A 560 18.79 -8.90 -4.46
N ASP A 561 19.62 -9.82 -4.96
CA ASP A 561 19.22 -11.20 -5.26
C ASP A 561 18.77 -11.94 -4.00
N GLU A 562 19.48 -11.75 -2.88
CA GLU A 562 19.13 -12.33 -1.58
C GLU A 562 17.73 -11.87 -1.13
N LYS A 563 17.45 -10.56 -1.21
CA LYS A 563 16.14 -10.00 -0.89
C LYS A 563 15.04 -10.50 -1.83
N LEU A 564 15.31 -10.55 -3.13
CA LEU A 564 14.37 -11.09 -4.11
C LEU A 564 14.05 -12.56 -3.84
N ASN A 565 15.08 -13.36 -3.55
CA ASN A 565 14.93 -14.78 -3.25
C ASN A 565 14.06 -15.02 -2.02
N ARG A 566 14.19 -14.18 -0.98
CA ARG A 566 13.28 -14.20 0.18
C ARG A 566 11.84 -13.96 -0.24
N LEU A 567 11.59 -12.90 -1.01
CA LEU A 567 10.22 -12.50 -1.41
C LEU A 567 9.57 -13.46 -2.41
N GLN A 568 10.36 -14.09 -3.29
CA GLN A 568 9.87 -15.02 -4.32
C GLN A 568 9.58 -16.43 -3.79
N THR A 569 10.07 -16.77 -2.60
CA THR A 569 9.91 -18.14 -2.09
C THR A 569 8.41 -18.45 -1.93
N PRO A 570 7.89 -19.50 -2.60
CA PRO A 570 6.47 -19.81 -2.56
C PRO A 570 5.97 -20.04 -1.13
N THR A 571 4.74 -19.62 -0.83
CA THR A 571 4.10 -19.82 0.48
C THR A 571 4.16 -21.27 0.94
N ASP A 572 3.91 -22.23 0.04
CA ASP A 572 3.94 -23.65 0.36
C ASP A 572 5.37 -24.14 0.65
N ALA A 573 6.39 -23.61 -0.02
CA ALA A 573 7.79 -23.90 0.32
C ALA A 573 8.12 -23.38 1.73
N ASN A 574 7.73 -22.14 2.05
CA ASN A 574 7.91 -21.58 3.39
C ASN A 574 7.14 -22.39 4.45
N LEU A 575 5.91 -22.83 4.19
CA LEU A 575 5.15 -23.68 5.11
C LEU A 575 5.85 -25.02 5.30
N LYS A 576 6.39 -25.61 4.24
CA LYS A 576 7.15 -26.87 4.29
C LYS A 576 8.37 -26.73 5.21
N TYR A 577 9.15 -25.65 5.05
CA TYR A 577 10.29 -25.35 5.92
C TYR A 577 9.86 -25.04 7.36
N PHE A 578 8.83 -24.23 7.55
CA PHE A 578 8.31 -23.86 8.87
C PHE A 578 7.92 -25.08 9.70
N PHE A 579 7.08 -25.97 9.15
CA PHE A 579 6.65 -27.17 9.86
C PHE A 579 7.77 -28.20 10.01
N ASN A 580 8.69 -28.25 9.06
CA ASN A 580 9.86 -29.09 9.19
C ASN A 580 10.76 -28.62 10.35
N SER A 581 11.12 -27.33 10.42
CA SER A 581 11.89 -26.77 11.56
C SER A 581 11.14 -26.97 12.88
N LEU A 582 9.81 -26.77 12.89
CA LEU A 582 8.97 -27.02 14.07
C LEU A 582 9.05 -28.47 14.54
N LEU A 583 8.90 -29.46 13.64
CA LEU A 583 9.01 -30.87 14.00
C LEU A 583 10.42 -31.23 14.45
N THR A 584 11.47 -30.73 13.79
CA THR A 584 12.85 -30.98 14.21
C THR A 584 13.08 -30.45 15.63
N GLN A 585 12.56 -29.26 15.94
CA GLN A 585 12.62 -28.68 17.29
C GLN A 585 11.87 -29.54 18.32
N ILE A 586 10.65 -29.97 18.02
CA ILE A 586 9.84 -30.83 18.91
C ILE A 586 10.55 -32.16 19.16
N ASN A 587 11.09 -32.78 18.11
CA ASN A 587 11.74 -34.08 18.18
C ASN A 587 13.16 -34.02 18.74
N LYS A 588 13.77 -32.82 18.83
CA LYS A 588 15.18 -32.62 19.18
C LYS A 588 16.11 -33.45 18.29
N ASP A 589 15.82 -33.49 17.00
CA ASP A 589 16.58 -34.31 16.04
C ASP A 589 17.90 -33.60 15.65
N GLU A 590 19.01 -34.09 16.19
CA GLU A 590 20.36 -33.55 15.94
C GLU A 590 20.95 -33.94 14.59
N SER A 591 20.43 -35.02 13.97
CA SER A 591 20.94 -35.49 12.68
C SER A 591 20.52 -34.58 11.52
N TYR A 592 19.61 -33.65 11.81
CA TYR A 592 19.03 -32.73 10.86
C TYR A 592 20.01 -31.64 10.42
N SER A 593 20.45 -31.72 9.17
CA SER A 593 21.41 -30.78 8.57
C SER A 593 20.81 -29.47 8.04
N GLY A 594 19.48 -29.28 8.15
CA GLY A 594 18.79 -28.16 7.49
C GLY A 594 18.49 -28.36 5.99
N LEU A 595 19.06 -29.41 5.38
CA LEU A 595 19.05 -29.58 3.93
C LEU A 595 17.95 -30.51 3.40
N GLU A 596 17.57 -31.52 4.18
CA GLU A 596 16.52 -32.48 3.80
C GLU A 596 15.21 -32.07 4.46
N ILE A 597 14.05 -32.38 3.87
CA ILE A 597 12.77 -32.18 4.55
C ILE A 597 12.32 -33.53 5.10
N ASN A 598 11.84 -33.54 6.35
CA ASN A 598 11.27 -34.71 7.00
C ASN A 598 10.30 -35.45 6.04
N PRO A 599 10.47 -36.76 5.81
CA PRO A 599 9.66 -37.52 4.86
C PRO A 599 8.15 -37.47 5.12
N GLU A 600 7.72 -37.22 6.37
CA GLU A 600 6.31 -37.03 6.70
C GLU A 600 5.79 -35.68 6.22
N ILE A 601 6.55 -34.61 6.44
CA ILE A 601 6.21 -33.29 5.90
C ILE A 601 6.18 -33.35 4.38
N SER A 602 7.17 -33.98 3.73
CA SER A 602 7.15 -34.15 2.28
C SER A 602 5.89 -34.89 1.80
N ARG A 603 5.47 -35.97 2.48
CA ARG A 603 4.23 -36.70 2.16
C ARG A 603 2.96 -35.85 2.27
N ILE A 604 2.88 -34.95 3.25
CA ILE A 604 1.73 -34.04 3.41
C ILE A 604 1.64 -33.10 2.21
N PHE A 605 2.77 -32.49 1.80
CA PHE A 605 2.80 -31.54 0.68
C PHE A 605 2.65 -32.22 -0.69
N GLU A 606 2.98 -33.51 -0.80
CA GLU A 606 2.82 -34.31 -2.01
C GLU A 606 1.43 -34.97 -2.12
N SER A 607 0.57 -34.82 -1.11
CA SER A 607 -0.77 -35.43 -1.13
C SER A 607 -1.70 -34.74 -2.13
N HIS A 608 -2.65 -35.51 -2.67
CA HIS A 608 -3.65 -34.97 -3.59
C HIS A 608 -4.56 -33.94 -2.89
N GLU A 609 -4.86 -34.19 -1.62
CA GLU A 609 -5.69 -33.34 -0.78
C GLU A 609 -5.02 -31.99 -0.52
N PHE A 610 -3.71 -31.94 -0.25
CA PHE A 610 -2.99 -30.68 -0.09
C PHE A 610 -2.91 -29.91 -1.42
N ALA A 611 -2.74 -30.60 -2.55
CA ALA A 611 -2.74 -29.96 -3.87
C ALA A 611 -4.08 -29.24 -4.18
N GLN A 612 -5.21 -29.73 -3.65
CA GLN A 612 -6.52 -29.06 -3.77
C GLN A 612 -6.58 -27.73 -2.98
N LEU A 613 -5.67 -27.52 -2.02
CA LEU A 613 -5.60 -26.30 -1.21
C LEU A 613 -4.75 -25.19 -1.83
N THR A 614 -4.25 -25.35 -3.07
CA THR A 614 -3.29 -24.42 -3.70
C THR A 614 -3.67 -22.94 -3.53
N ASP A 615 -4.93 -22.59 -3.77
CA ASP A 615 -5.45 -21.21 -3.72
C ASP A 615 -6.18 -20.87 -2.40
N TYR A 616 -6.08 -21.72 -1.37
CA TYR A 616 -6.70 -21.48 -0.07
C TYR A 616 -5.82 -20.61 0.85
N PRO A 617 -6.42 -19.82 1.77
CA PRO A 617 -5.72 -19.10 2.81
C PRO A 617 -4.73 -19.96 3.61
N VAL A 618 -3.63 -19.34 4.05
CA VAL A 618 -2.56 -19.98 4.84
C VAL A 618 -3.11 -20.64 6.11
N THR A 619 -4.07 -20.01 6.79
CA THR A 619 -4.74 -20.56 7.98
C THR A 619 -5.37 -21.94 7.70
N ILE A 620 -6.00 -22.11 6.53
CA ILE A 620 -6.63 -23.37 6.14
C ILE A 620 -5.56 -24.42 5.80
N LYS A 621 -4.48 -24.02 5.13
CA LYS A 621 -3.34 -24.91 4.86
C LYS A 621 -2.69 -25.39 6.17
N ILE A 622 -2.47 -24.48 7.12
CA ILE A 622 -1.94 -24.78 8.46
C ILE A 622 -2.88 -25.73 9.21
N ALA A 623 -4.20 -25.47 9.19
CA ALA A 623 -5.18 -26.36 9.81
C ALA A 623 -5.11 -27.78 9.26
N TYR A 624 -5.01 -27.93 7.93
CA TYR A 624 -4.83 -29.24 7.29
C TYR A 624 -3.52 -29.92 7.74
N ILE A 625 -2.39 -29.21 7.75
CA ILE A 625 -1.11 -29.77 8.18
C ILE A 625 -1.17 -30.20 9.66
N CYS A 626 -1.77 -29.37 10.53
CA CYS A 626 -1.95 -29.70 11.95
C CYS A 626 -2.78 -30.98 12.12
N HIS A 627 -3.88 -31.11 11.37
CA HIS A 627 -4.70 -32.31 11.37
C HIS A 627 -3.92 -33.57 10.95
N GLN A 628 -3.06 -33.47 9.93
CA GLN A 628 -2.21 -34.58 9.47
C GLN A 628 -1.12 -34.95 10.48
N LEU A 629 -0.55 -33.97 11.19
CA LEU A 629 0.49 -34.22 12.19
C LEU A 629 -0.08 -34.76 13.51
N GLY A 630 -1.33 -34.45 13.82
CA GLY A 630 -2.06 -35.02 14.96
C GLY A 630 -1.32 -34.85 16.28
N GLU A 631 -1.11 -35.95 17.01
CA GLU A 631 -0.52 -35.95 18.35
C GLU A 631 0.97 -35.55 18.42
N LYS A 632 1.63 -35.35 17.27
CA LYS A 632 3.04 -34.93 17.22
C LYS A 632 3.23 -33.45 17.54
N LEU A 633 2.17 -32.66 17.44
CA LEU A 633 2.17 -31.26 17.88
C LEU A 633 1.73 -31.19 19.36
N PRO A 634 2.37 -30.36 20.19
CA PRO A 634 1.94 -30.11 21.56
C PRO A 634 0.47 -29.70 21.68
N LYS A 635 -0.20 -30.29 22.67
CA LYS A 635 -1.64 -30.14 22.94
C LYS A 635 -1.94 -29.03 23.96
N GLU A 636 -1.20 -27.93 23.93
CA GLU A 636 -1.49 -26.80 24.84
C GLU A 636 -2.68 -25.98 24.30
N GLY A 637 -3.87 -26.22 24.85
CA GLY A 637 -5.10 -25.48 24.51
C GLY A 637 -6.00 -26.20 23.50
N THR A 638 -6.93 -25.43 22.88
CA THR A 638 -7.80 -25.92 21.81
C THR A 638 -7.04 -25.98 20.48
N GLU A 639 -7.44 -26.86 19.57
CA GLU A 639 -6.85 -26.97 18.22
C GLU A 639 -6.93 -25.63 17.46
N GLU A 640 -8.05 -24.91 17.61
CA GLU A 640 -8.23 -23.57 17.03
C GLU A 640 -7.20 -22.56 17.53
N ASN A 641 -6.84 -22.61 18.82
CA ASN A 641 -5.81 -21.74 19.41
C ASN A 641 -4.42 -22.08 18.87
N LEU A 642 -4.09 -23.37 18.70
CA LEU A 642 -2.83 -23.79 18.09
C LEU A 642 -2.71 -23.32 16.63
N ILE A 643 -3.78 -23.44 15.84
CA ILE A 643 -3.80 -22.99 14.44
C ILE A 643 -3.59 -21.48 14.35
N GLU A 644 -4.24 -20.70 15.22
CA GLU A 644 -4.08 -19.24 15.28
C GLU A 644 -2.62 -18.88 15.63
N GLN A 645 -2.05 -19.47 16.68
CA GLN A 645 -0.66 -19.25 17.09
C GLN A 645 0.34 -19.59 15.98
N LEU A 646 0.17 -20.75 15.33
CA LEU A 646 1.07 -21.17 14.24
C LEU A 646 0.92 -20.28 13.01
N THR A 647 -0.28 -19.75 12.75
CA THR A 647 -0.51 -18.79 11.67
C THR A 647 0.16 -17.45 11.97
N GLU A 648 -0.03 -16.90 13.17
CA GLU A 648 0.60 -15.65 13.59
C GLU A 648 2.12 -15.77 13.49
N ARG A 649 2.68 -16.85 14.06
CA ARG A 649 4.11 -17.12 13.96
C ARG A 649 4.58 -17.31 12.52
N PHE A 650 3.86 -18.04 11.67
CA PHE A 650 4.22 -18.15 10.26
C PHE A 650 4.28 -16.77 9.58
N ASN A 651 3.33 -15.89 9.88
CA ASN A 651 3.31 -14.52 9.37
C ASN A 651 4.47 -13.68 9.93
N ASP A 652 4.87 -13.88 11.19
CA ASP A 652 6.05 -13.20 11.77
C ASP A 652 7.35 -13.59 11.06
N TYR A 653 7.47 -14.84 10.62
CA TYR A 653 8.66 -15.34 9.92
C TYR A 653 8.68 -15.05 8.41
N TYR A 654 7.52 -15.18 7.74
CA TYR A 654 7.44 -15.23 6.27
C TYR A 654 6.45 -14.23 5.66
N GLY A 655 5.77 -13.46 6.50
CA GLY A 655 4.89 -12.37 6.07
C GLY A 655 5.66 -11.35 5.23
N SER A 656 4.97 -10.73 4.27
CA SER A 656 5.55 -9.63 3.48
C SER A 656 4.51 -8.57 3.20
N SER A 657 4.96 -7.32 3.06
CA SER A 657 4.10 -6.18 2.72
C SER A 657 4.39 -5.64 1.32
N PHE A 658 3.44 -4.88 0.74
CA PHE A 658 3.68 -4.16 -0.51
C PHE A 658 4.90 -3.23 -0.42
N ASP A 659 5.07 -2.53 0.71
CA ASP A 659 6.19 -1.62 0.95
C ASP A 659 7.55 -2.32 0.79
N GLU A 660 7.68 -3.58 1.20
CA GLU A 660 8.93 -4.34 1.01
C GLU A 660 9.22 -4.60 -0.47
N PHE A 661 8.19 -4.98 -1.25
CA PHE A 661 8.31 -5.20 -2.68
C PHE A 661 8.60 -3.90 -3.43
N GLU A 662 7.87 -2.83 -3.10
CA GLU A 662 8.03 -1.52 -3.71
C GLU A 662 9.43 -0.96 -3.44
N LYS A 663 9.91 -1.06 -2.18
CA LYS A 663 11.27 -0.66 -1.82
C LYS A 663 12.31 -1.42 -2.63
N LEU A 664 12.18 -2.74 -2.74
CA LEU A 664 13.12 -3.55 -3.53
C LEU A 664 13.07 -3.19 -5.03
N TYR A 665 11.88 -2.95 -5.59
CA TYR A 665 11.71 -2.55 -6.99
C TYR A 665 12.44 -1.23 -7.28
N HIS A 666 12.26 -0.22 -6.42
CA HIS A 666 12.95 1.06 -6.55
C HIS A 666 14.47 0.92 -6.38
N GLN A 667 14.94 0.13 -5.42
CA GLN A 667 16.37 -0.16 -5.23
C GLN A 667 17.00 -0.79 -6.48
N ILE A 668 16.32 -1.76 -7.10
CA ILE A 668 16.76 -2.37 -8.36
C ILE A 668 16.81 -1.33 -9.49
N GLY A 669 15.79 -0.48 -9.62
CA GLY A 669 15.72 0.57 -10.64
C GLY A 669 16.86 1.58 -10.54
N VAL A 670 17.16 2.05 -9.33
CA VAL A 670 18.29 2.96 -9.06
C VAL A 670 19.62 2.30 -9.44
N PHE A 671 19.83 1.04 -9.03
CA PHE A 671 21.07 0.32 -9.28
C PHE A 671 21.29 -0.02 -10.77
N ILE A 672 20.21 -0.24 -11.54
CA ILE A 672 20.26 -0.34 -13.01
C ILE A 672 20.83 0.94 -13.63
N ASN A 673 20.39 2.12 -13.16
CA ASN A 673 20.89 3.39 -13.68
C ASN A 673 22.37 3.61 -13.31
N ASP A 674 22.78 3.22 -12.11
CA ASP A 674 24.17 3.32 -11.65
C ASP A 674 25.11 2.43 -12.46
N THR A 675 24.74 1.16 -12.66
CA THR A 675 25.54 0.21 -13.44
C THR A 675 25.67 0.67 -14.90
N ALA A 676 24.60 1.20 -15.50
CA ALA A 676 24.66 1.79 -16.83
C ALA A 676 25.56 3.04 -16.89
N ALA A 677 25.56 3.89 -15.86
CA ALA A 677 26.43 5.07 -15.79
C ALA A 677 27.91 4.67 -15.64
N LEU A 678 28.21 3.68 -14.81
CA LEU A 678 29.55 3.12 -14.64
C LEU A 678 30.07 2.47 -15.93
N GLY A 679 29.21 1.72 -16.65
CA GLY A 679 29.57 1.13 -17.94
C GLY A 679 29.97 2.15 -19.01
N ARG A 680 29.31 3.31 -19.05
CA ARG A 680 29.69 4.41 -19.95
C ARG A 680 31.03 5.06 -19.59
N LEU A 681 31.41 5.05 -18.31
CA LEU A 681 32.62 5.69 -17.80
C LEU A 681 33.85 4.77 -17.92
N PHE A 682 33.69 3.50 -17.57
CA PHE A 682 34.76 2.49 -17.53
C PHE A 682 34.57 1.47 -18.67
N VAL A 683 34.92 1.89 -19.89
CA VAL A 683 34.70 1.13 -21.13
C VAL A 683 35.33 -0.27 -21.08
N THR A 684 36.45 -0.44 -20.40
CA THR A 684 37.14 -1.74 -20.23
C THR A 684 36.33 -2.75 -19.41
N GLU A 685 35.47 -2.29 -18.50
CA GLU A 685 34.62 -3.08 -17.61
C GLU A 685 33.15 -3.06 -18.02
N GLU A 686 32.80 -2.39 -19.12
CA GLU A 686 31.41 -2.22 -19.59
C GLU A 686 30.64 -3.55 -19.66
N ALA A 687 31.29 -4.60 -20.17
CA ALA A 687 30.68 -5.93 -20.27
C ALA A 687 30.28 -6.52 -18.90
N ILE A 688 31.02 -6.20 -17.84
CA ILE A 688 30.72 -6.63 -16.48
C ILE A 688 29.47 -5.90 -16.00
N PHE A 689 29.41 -4.57 -16.13
CA PHE A 689 28.27 -3.79 -15.68
C PHE A 689 26.98 -4.10 -16.47
N ASN A 690 27.07 -4.21 -17.80
CA ASN A 690 25.92 -4.55 -18.67
C ASN A 690 25.32 -5.92 -18.33
N LYS A 691 26.15 -6.89 -17.90
CA LYS A 691 25.67 -8.20 -17.45
C LYS A 691 24.77 -8.08 -16.20
N HIS A 692 25.16 -7.26 -15.24
CA HIS A 692 24.36 -7.00 -14.03
C HIS A 692 23.07 -6.25 -14.36
N GLU A 693 23.16 -5.20 -15.18
CA GLU A 693 22.00 -4.42 -15.62
C GLU A 693 20.92 -5.31 -16.27
N LEU A 694 21.29 -6.14 -17.24
CA LEU A 694 20.36 -7.01 -17.95
C LEU A 694 19.71 -8.05 -17.01
N SER A 695 20.48 -8.59 -16.05
CA SER A 695 19.95 -9.52 -15.07
C SER A 695 18.93 -8.86 -14.14
N LEU A 696 19.21 -7.63 -13.71
CA LEU A 696 18.36 -6.87 -12.79
C LEU A 696 17.06 -6.41 -13.44
N ARG A 697 17.07 -6.02 -14.72
CA ARG A 697 15.84 -5.70 -15.48
C ARG A 697 14.85 -6.86 -15.47
N LYS A 698 15.34 -8.09 -15.75
CA LYS A 698 14.52 -9.31 -15.69
C LYS A 698 13.97 -9.57 -14.28
N LYS A 699 14.74 -9.25 -13.24
CA LYS A 699 14.34 -9.40 -11.84
C LYS A 699 13.29 -8.39 -11.40
N ALA A 700 13.39 -7.14 -11.86
CA ALA A 700 12.37 -6.12 -11.61
C ALA A 700 11.01 -6.53 -12.20
N GLU A 701 10.99 -7.08 -13.42
CA GLU A 701 9.78 -7.63 -14.04
C GLU A 701 9.25 -8.85 -13.26
N ALA A 702 10.14 -9.76 -12.85
CA ALA A 702 9.75 -10.92 -12.04
C ALA A 702 9.16 -10.49 -10.68
N LEU A 703 9.66 -9.41 -10.07
CA LEU A 703 9.16 -8.91 -8.79
C LEU A 703 7.71 -8.43 -8.87
N ILE A 704 7.31 -7.80 -9.99
CA ILE A 704 5.91 -7.43 -10.26
C ILE A 704 5.05 -8.68 -10.32
N ASP A 705 5.52 -9.72 -11.02
CA ASP A 705 4.81 -10.99 -11.12
C ASP A 705 4.66 -11.68 -9.77
N ILE A 706 5.73 -11.73 -8.96
CA ILE A 706 5.73 -12.34 -7.63
C ILE A 706 4.78 -11.59 -6.70
N ALA A 707 4.81 -10.25 -6.69
CA ALA A 707 3.88 -9.45 -5.91
C ALA A 707 2.42 -9.73 -6.34
N ALA A 708 2.17 -9.81 -7.64
CA ALA A 708 0.85 -10.11 -8.18
C ALA A 708 0.35 -11.49 -7.72
N GLN A 709 1.24 -12.48 -7.72
CA GLN A 709 0.96 -13.81 -7.19
C GLN A 709 0.64 -13.77 -5.69
N LYS A 710 1.42 -13.02 -4.90
CA LYS A 710 1.34 -13.05 -3.44
C LYS A 710 0.13 -12.30 -2.88
N PHE A 711 -0.29 -11.22 -3.52
CA PHE A 711 -1.33 -10.34 -2.98
C PHE A 711 -2.69 -10.44 -3.69
N TYR A 712 -2.75 -11.00 -4.90
CA TYR A 712 -3.99 -11.01 -5.70
C TYR A 712 -4.43 -12.38 -6.22
N ARG A 713 -3.53 -13.38 -6.32
CA ARG A 713 -3.84 -14.67 -6.95
C ARG A 713 -4.90 -15.49 -6.22
N ASP A 714 -4.88 -15.49 -4.89
CA ASP A 714 -5.84 -16.20 -4.03
C ASP A 714 -7.18 -15.46 -3.89
N ARG A 715 -7.29 -14.25 -4.46
CA ARG A 715 -8.46 -13.37 -4.33
C ARG A 715 -8.91 -12.79 -5.68
N PRO A 716 -9.12 -13.62 -6.73
CA PRO A 716 -9.46 -13.11 -8.06
C PRO A 716 -10.78 -12.32 -8.09
N HIS A 717 -11.65 -12.52 -7.10
CA HIS A 717 -12.95 -11.88 -6.96
C HIS A 717 -13.01 -10.77 -5.90
N ALA A 718 -11.94 -10.52 -5.15
CA ALA A 718 -11.91 -9.40 -4.23
C ALA A 718 -11.57 -8.11 -4.98
N LEU A 719 -12.21 -7.00 -4.60
CA LEU A 719 -11.83 -5.66 -5.04
C LEU A 719 -10.75 -5.14 -4.08
N PRO A 720 -9.44 -5.22 -4.42
CA PRO A 720 -8.37 -4.65 -3.59
C PRO A 720 -8.54 -3.15 -3.43
N ALA A 721 -7.91 -2.53 -2.43
CA ALA A 721 -7.87 -1.07 -2.27
C ALA A 721 -7.29 -0.38 -3.54
N PRO A 722 -7.77 0.81 -3.93
CA PRO A 722 -7.29 1.47 -5.15
C PRO A 722 -5.81 1.77 -5.02
N ALA A 723 -5.00 1.27 -5.95
CA ALA A 723 -3.64 1.73 -6.08
C ALA A 723 -3.61 3.20 -6.53
N GLU A 724 -2.69 3.99 -5.96
CA GLU A 724 -2.42 5.33 -6.45
C GLU A 724 -1.76 5.28 -7.84
N LYS A 725 -1.98 6.31 -8.66
CA LYS A 725 -1.43 6.34 -10.03
C LYS A 725 0.09 6.43 -10.03
N ASN A 726 0.72 5.73 -10.98
CA ASN A 726 2.17 5.63 -11.16
C ASN A 726 2.92 5.00 -9.97
N THR A 727 2.21 4.22 -9.14
CA THR A 727 2.85 3.48 -8.04
C THR A 727 3.22 2.07 -8.45
N PHE A 728 4.11 1.44 -7.69
CA PHE A 728 4.40 0.02 -7.86
C PHE A 728 3.14 -0.84 -7.69
N GLN A 729 2.26 -0.48 -6.75
CA GLN A 729 1.00 -1.19 -6.52
C GLN A 729 0.10 -1.19 -7.77
N GLU A 730 0.03 -0.07 -8.52
CA GLU A 730 -0.73 -0.02 -9.78
C GLU A 730 -0.14 -0.97 -10.83
N LEU A 731 1.19 -1.02 -10.97
CA LEU A 731 1.86 -1.94 -11.89
C LEU A 731 1.53 -3.40 -11.56
N VAL A 732 1.56 -3.75 -10.27
CA VAL A 732 1.22 -5.10 -9.79
C VAL A 732 -0.25 -5.43 -10.03
N GLU A 733 -1.17 -4.51 -9.71
CA GLU A 733 -2.60 -4.69 -9.94
C GLU A 733 -2.90 -4.89 -11.44
N ARG A 734 -2.31 -4.07 -12.32
CA ARG A 734 -2.47 -4.21 -13.78
C ARG A 734 -1.93 -5.53 -14.30
N HIS A 735 -0.77 -5.94 -13.80
CA HIS A 735 -0.21 -7.25 -14.15
C HIS A 735 -1.10 -8.39 -13.68
N ALA A 736 -1.68 -8.30 -12.47
CA ALA A 736 -2.58 -9.29 -11.93
C ALA A 736 -3.92 -9.37 -12.69
N ILE A 737 -4.47 -8.24 -13.12
CA ILE A 737 -5.65 -8.18 -14.02
C ILE A 737 -5.35 -8.93 -15.32
N ASN A 738 -4.21 -8.64 -15.94
CA ASN A 738 -3.86 -9.21 -17.24
C ASN A 738 -3.49 -10.71 -17.16
N LYS A 739 -2.81 -11.15 -16.10
CA LYS A 739 -2.24 -12.50 -16.00
C LYS A 739 -3.08 -13.47 -15.14
N TYR A 740 -3.68 -12.99 -14.05
CA TYR A 740 -4.41 -13.80 -13.09
C TYR A 740 -5.93 -13.59 -13.14
N GLY A 741 -6.43 -12.70 -14.01
CA GLY A 741 -7.87 -12.48 -14.18
C GLY A 741 -8.55 -11.78 -13.02
N VAL A 742 -7.79 -11.01 -12.23
CA VAL A 742 -8.33 -10.14 -11.17
C VAL A 742 -9.31 -9.14 -11.77
N ILE A 743 -10.39 -8.82 -11.06
CA ILE A 743 -11.40 -7.87 -11.53
C ILE A 743 -10.76 -6.51 -11.78
N ASP A 744 -10.86 -6.03 -13.03
CA ASP A 744 -10.49 -4.65 -13.39
C ASP A 744 -11.54 -3.69 -12.84
N ARG A 745 -11.17 -2.93 -11.81
CA ARG A 745 -12.01 -1.91 -11.18
C ARG A 745 -12.61 -0.96 -12.18
N LEU A 746 -11.80 -0.42 -13.11
CA LEU A 746 -12.28 0.57 -14.06
C LEU A 746 -13.31 -0.03 -15.02
N LYS A 747 -13.13 -1.30 -15.40
CA LYS A 747 -14.08 -2.01 -16.25
C LYS A 747 -15.37 -2.35 -15.48
N HIS A 748 -15.27 -2.73 -14.22
CA HIS A 748 -16.42 -3.01 -13.37
C HIS A 748 -17.23 -1.74 -13.07
N GLU A 749 -16.57 -0.66 -12.62
CA GLU A 749 -17.20 0.64 -12.40
C GLU A 749 -17.84 1.18 -13.67
N LYS A 750 -17.17 1.05 -14.83
CA LYS A 750 -17.76 1.41 -16.12
C LYS A 750 -19.01 0.58 -16.43
N ALA A 751 -18.99 -0.73 -16.20
CA ALA A 751 -20.15 -1.59 -16.44
C ALA A 751 -21.33 -1.23 -15.51
N VAL A 752 -21.06 -0.89 -14.24
CA VAL A 752 -22.07 -0.41 -13.29
C VAL A 752 -22.64 0.93 -13.76
N LEU A 753 -21.80 1.90 -14.15
CA LEU A 753 -22.24 3.19 -14.68
C LEU A 753 -23.00 3.04 -16.00
N GLU A 754 -22.64 2.08 -16.85
CA GLU A 754 -23.39 1.76 -18.08
C GLU A 754 -24.77 1.20 -17.75
N GLN A 755 -24.90 0.33 -16.74
CA GLN A 755 -26.19 -0.15 -16.26
C GLN A 755 -27.05 0.97 -15.66
N GLU A 756 -26.45 1.85 -14.86
CA GLU A 756 -27.15 3.03 -14.32
C GLU A 756 -27.60 3.97 -15.45
N ASN A 757 -26.75 4.23 -16.45
CA ASN A 757 -27.12 5.02 -17.62
C ASN A 757 -28.25 4.37 -18.44
N GLN A 758 -28.23 3.05 -18.63
CA GLN A 758 -29.32 2.32 -19.28
C GLN A 758 -30.61 2.47 -18.49
N HIS A 759 -30.57 2.30 -17.17
CA HIS A 759 -31.74 2.48 -16.31
C HIS A 759 -32.27 3.92 -16.33
N LEU A 760 -31.37 4.92 -16.34
CA LEU A 760 -31.74 6.32 -16.49
C LEU A 760 -32.36 6.62 -17.86
N ASN A 761 -31.82 6.03 -18.94
CA ASN A 761 -32.38 6.18 -20.29
C ASN A 761 -33.78 5.58 -20.38
N VAL A 762 -34.01 4.38 -19.85
CA VAL A 762 -35.35 3.77 -19.78
C VAL A 762 -36.30 4.66 -18.97
N ARG A 763 -35.83 5.28 -17.89
CA ARG A 763 -36.64 6.22 -17.11
C ARG A 763 -36.98 7.49 -17.90
N ILE A 764 -36.03 8.01 -18.68
CA ILE A 764 -36.25 9.17 -19.55
C ILE A 764 -37.25 8.83 -20.66
N GLU A 765 -37.13 7.67 -21.30
CA GLU A 765 -38.07 7.20 -22.32
C GLU A 765 -39.49 7.07 -21.75
N ASN A 766 -39.64 6.42 -20.59
CA ASN A 766 -40.93 6.33 -19.89
C ASN A 766 -41.50 7.72 -19.55
N MET A 767 -40.66 8.67 -19.14
CA MET A 767 -41.10 10.05 -18.88
C MET A 767 -41.49 10.77 -20.16
N GLN A 768 -40.78 10.56 -21.27
CA GLN A 768 -41.11 11.13 -22.57
C GLN A 768 -42.43 10.57 -23.10
N GLU A 769 -42.68 9.26 -22.98
CA GLU A 769 -43.96 8.65 -23.31
C GLU A 769 -45.09 9.25 -22.46
N GLN A 770 -44.90 9.39 -21.15
CA GLN A 770 -45.88 10.06 -20.28
C GLN A 770 -46.13 11.52 -20.66
N ILE A 771 -45.10 12.24 -21.10
CA ILE A 771 -45.26 13.61 -21.61
C ILE A 771 -46.07 13.59 -22.91
N VAL A 772 -45.75 12.72 -23.87
CA VAL A 772 -46.47 12.59 -25.13
C VAL A 772 -47.94 12.20 -24.88
N GLU A 773 -48.21 11.23 -24.01
CA GLU A 773 -49.56 10.84 -23.62
C GLU A 773 -50.32 12.02 -23.01
N LYS A 774 -49.69 12.77 -22.09
CA LYS A 774 -50.31 13.95 -21.48
C LYS A 774 -50.50 15.09 -22.48
N GLU A 775 -49.59 15.30 -23.41
CA GLU A 775 -49.74 16.27 -24.49
C GLU A 775 -50.87 15.88 -25.45
N GLU A 776 -51.00 14.60 -25.78
CA GLU A 776 -52.08 14.11 -26.63
C GLU A 776 -53.43 14.19 -25.91
N GLN A 777 -53.47 13.88 -24.62
CA GLN A 777 -54.65 14.06 -23.78
C GLN A 777 -55.02 15.55 -23.66
N ALA A 778 -54.05 16.43 -23.51
CA ALA A 778 -54.26 17.87 -23.49
C ALA A 778 -54.76 18.38 -24.86
N LYS A 779 -54.22 17.90 -25.98
CA LYS A 779 -54.70 18.22 -27.34
C LYS A 779 -56.13 17.75 -27.57
N LYS A 780 -56.47 16.52 -27.18
CA LYS A 780 -57.85 15.98 -27.27
C LYS A 780 -58.82 16.81 -26.43
N THR A 781 -58.42 17.16 -25.21
CA THR A 781 -59.22 18.01 -24.32
C THR A 781 -59.41 19.41 -24.91
N TYR A 782 -58.35 20.00 -25.46
CA TYR A 782 -58.41 21.32 -26.11
C TYR A 782 -59.30 21.31 -27.36
N ALA A 783 -59.18 20.30 -28.21
CA ALA A 783 -60.02 20.14 -29.41
C ALA A 783 -61.51 19.98 -29.06
N SER A 784 -61.82 19.20 -28.02
CA SER A 784 -63.18 19.07 -27.47
C SER A 784 -63.73 20.44 -27.01
N LEU A 785 -62.92 21.20 -26.29
CA LEU A 785 -63.32 22.50 -25.75
C LEU A 785 -63.54 23.55 -26.86
N VAL A 786 -62.73 23.52 -27.92
CA VAL A 786 -62.87 24.39 -29.09
C VAL A 786 -64.11 24.04 -29.91
N ALA A 787 -64.39 22.74 -30.11
CA ALA A 787 -65.58 22.30 -30.85
C ALA A 787 -66.89 22.68 -30.14
N GLU A 788 -66.93 22.58 -28.80
CA GLU A 788 -68.09 22.99 -28.01
C GLU A 788 -68.29 24.51 -28.04
N LYS A 789 -67.19 25.27 -27.99
CA LYS A 789 -67.21 26.74 -28.09
C LYS A 789 -67.66 27.21 -29.48
N HIS A 790 -67.27 26.52 -30.55
CA HIS A 790 -67.73 26.81 -31.91
C HIS A 790 -69.23 26.55 -32.08
N LYS A 791 -69.75 25.38 -31.65
CA LYS A 791 -71.19 25.08 -31.72
C LYS A 791 -72.04 26.09 -30.95
N LYS A 792 -71.57 26.55 -29.79
CA LYS A 792 -72.29 27.52 -28.96
C LYS A 792 -72.27 28.95 -29.54
N ASN A 793 -71.24 29.31 -30.28
CA ASN A 793 -71.13 30.62 -30.94
C ASN A 793 -71.89 30.66 -32.28
N GLU A 794 -71.90 29.58 -33.06
CA GLU A 794 -72.75 29.46 -34.27
C GLU A 794 -74.24 29.57 -33.94
N TYR A 795 -74.67 28.91 -32.85
CA TYR A 795 -76.07 28.92 -32.41
C TYR A 795 -76.55 30.31 -31.96
N ARG A 796 -75.66 31.12 -31.37
CA ARG A 796 -75.97 32.49 -30.93
C ARG A 796 -75.97 33.52 -32.06
N ALA A 797 -75.18 33.31 -33.12
CA ALA A 797 -75.10 34.25 -34.23
C ALA A 797 -76.32 34.18 -35.17
N ALA A 798 -76.98 33.02 -35.26
CA ALA A 798 -78.00 32.80 -36.29
C ALA A 798 -79.47 32.92 -35.82
N LEU A 799 -79.72 33.12 -34.52
CA LEU A 799 -81.06 33.41 -33.96
C LEU A 799 -81.38 34.92 -33.81
N ASN A 800 -80.44 35.81 -34.12
CA ASN A 800 -80.61 37.28 -34.07
C ASN A 800 -80.69 37.93 -35.47
N ASN A 801 -81.11 37.19 -36.50
CA ASN A 801 -81.24 37.71 -37.87
C ASN A 801 -82.72 37.86 -38.24
N ASP A 802 -83.17 39.10 -38.44
CA ASP A 802 -84.56 39.43 -38.75
C ASP A 802 -85.08 38.71 -40.02
N LYS A 803 -84.20 38.41 -40.99
CA LYS A 803 -84.58 37.65 -42.20
C LYS A 803 -84.91 36.18 -41.92
N GLU A 804 -84.30 35.57 -40.91
CA GLU A 804 -84.60 34.19 -40.53
C GLU A 804 -86.01 34.04 -39.93
N ALA A 805 -86.49 35.07 -39.23
CA ALA A 805 -87.87 35.11 -38.74
C ALA A 805 -88.89 35.21 -39.90
N GLU A 806 -88.60 36.01 -40.93
CA GLU A 806 -89.43 36.10 -42.13
C GLU A 806 -89.49 34.78 -42.91
N TYR A 807 -88.36 34.09 -43.07
CA TYR A 807 -88.33 32.77 -43.69
C TYR A 807 -89.14 31.73 -42.91
N LEU A 808 -89.08 31.77 -41.58
CA LEU A 808 -89.88 30.88 -40.75
C LEU A 808 -91.38 31.14 -40.92
N LEU A 809 -91.78 32.41 -41.02
CA LEU A 809 -93.17 32.79 -41.27
C LEU A 809 -93.65 32.30 -42.63
N LEU A 810 -92.85 32.46 -43.69
CA LEU A 810 -93.22 31.97 -45.02
C LEU A 810 -93.41 30.44 -45.02
N ILE A 811 -92.46 29.70 -44.44
CA ILE A 811 -92.52 28.23 -44.37
C ILE A 811 -93.81 27.79 -43.70
N ASN A 812 -94.10 28.33 -42.51
CA ASN A 812 -95.21 27.88 -41.69
C ASN A 812 -96.58 28.36 -42.20
N LYS A 813 -96.67 29.55 -42.80
CA LYS A 813 -97.96 30.16 -43.17
C LYS A 813 -98.34 30.00 -44.64
N LYS A 814 -97.38 29.72 -45.53
CA LYS A 814 -97.64 29.61 -46.98
C LYS A 814 -97.22 28.27 -47.55
N LEU A 815 -95.94 27.90 -47.42
CA LEU A 815 -95.41 26.72 -48.13
C LEU A 815 -95.94 25.40 -47.58
N ILE A 816 -95.89 25.19 -46.25
CA ILE A 816 -96.44 23.97 -45.64
C ILE A 816 -97.92 23.77 -45.98
N PRO A 817 -98.81 24.79 -45.84
CA PRO A 817 -100.20 24.66 -46.27
C PRO A 817 -100.37 24.28 -47.74
N LEU A 818 -99.68 24.97 -48.67
CA LEU A 818 -99.77 24.70 -50.11
C LEU A 818 -99.32 23.27 -50.46
N THR A 819 -98.22 22.79 -49.85
CA THR A 819 -97.70 21.43 -50.09
C THR A 819 -98.65 20.36 -49.57
N ASN A 820 -99.27 20.59 -48.41
CA ASN A 820 -100.28 19.67 -47.86
C ASN A 820 -101.55 19.61 -48.71
N GLU A 821 -102.01 20.74 -49.23
CA GLU A 821 -103.20 20.82 -50.08
C GLU A 821 -103.01 20.01 -51.38
N TYR A 822 -101.85 20.13 -52.02
CA TYR A 822 -101.53 19.35 -53.22
C TYR A 822 -101.35 17.85 -52.92
N LEU A 823 -100.76 17.50 -51.77
CA LEU A 823 -100.67 16.10 -51.33
C LEU A 823 -102.05 15.45 -51.13
N ALA A 824 -103.01 16.19 -50.57
CA ALA A 824 -104.37 15.71 -50.37
C ALA A 824 -105.07 15.46 -51.71
N LEU A 825 -104.89 16.36 -52.68
CA LEU A 825 -105.40 16.19 -54.04
C LEU A 825 -104.86 14.91 -54.69
N LEU A 826 -103.53 14.70 -54.67
CA LEU A 826 -102.92 13.52 -55.25
C LEU A 826 -103.42 12.21 -54.62
N LYS A 827 -103.56 12.17 -53.28
CA LYS A 827 -104.08 10.98 -52.58
C LYS A 827 -105.51 10.63 -52.97
N SER A 828 -106.34 11.63 -53.33
CA SER A 828 -107.71 11.39 -53.80
C SER A 828 -107.80 10.76 -55.20
N GLN A 829 -106.71 10.75 -55.96
CA GLN A 829 -106.68 10.24 -57.34
C GLN A 829 -106.31 8.75 -57.45
N LEU A 830 -105.92 8.09 -56.35
CA LEU A 830 -105.57 6.64 -56.34
C LEU A 830 -106.82 5.73 -56.41
N SER A 831 -106.73 4.62 -57.15
CA SER A 831 -107.86 3.71 -57.43
C SER A 831 -108.24 2.74 -56.30
N ASN A 832 -107.36 2.54 -55.31
CA ASN A 832 -107.58 1.73 -54.08
C ASN A 832 -107.90 0.22 -54.28
N ARG A 833 -107.36 -0.44 -55.31
CA ARG A 833 -107.59 -1.88 -55.58
C ARG A 833 -106.61 -2.83 -54.83
N PRO A 834 -107.02 -4.07 -54.48
CA PRO A 834 -106.13 -5.10 -53.91
C PRO A 834 -105.11 -5.65 -54.93
N THR A 835 -103.90 -5.97 -54.45
CA THR A 835 -102.68 -6.23 -55.25
C THR A 835 -102.60 -7.62 -55.93
N GLU A 836 -103.63 -8.47 -55.78
CA GLU A 836 -103.56 -9.92 -56.03
C GLU A 836 -104.25 -10.39 -57.33
N LEU A 837 -104.81 -9.47 -58.12
CA LEU A 837 -105.43 -9.78 -59.42
C LEU A 837 -104.90 -8.84 -60.52
N GLU A 838 -104.26 -9.48 -61.50
CA GLU A 838 -104.25 -9.11 -62.92
C GLU A 838 -103.29 -7.94 -63.28
N HIS A 839 -102.23 -8.25 -64.03
CA HIS A 839 -102.18 -8.32 -65.50
C HIS A 839 -102.39 -6.94 -66.15
N ASP A 840 -101.64 -6.70 -67.22
CA ASP A 840 -101.19 -5.41 -67.75
C ASP A 840 -102.32 -4.45 -68.20
N ASP A 841 -103.03 -3.88 -67.22
CA ASP A 841 -104.15 -2.96 -67.42
C ASP A 841 -103.75 -1.52 -67.04
N GLU A 842 -104.21 -0.53 -67.80
CA GLU A 842 -103.82 0.90 -67.70
C GLU A 842 -103.94 1.52 -66.30
N ILE A 843 -104.77 0.96 -65.41
CA ILE A 843 -105.07 1.49 -64.08
C ILE A 843 -103.87 1.33 -63.11
N GLU A 844 -103.14 0.22 -63.17
CA GLU A 844 -101.96 0.02 -62.31
C GLU A 844 -100.83 1.01 -62.65
N LYS A 845 -100.71 1.36 -63.95
CA LYS A 845 -99.75 2.37 -64.42
C LYS A 845 -100.12 3.77 -63.93
N GLU A 846 -101.40 4.12 -63.88
CA GLU A 846 -101.89 5.40 -63.34
C GLU A 846 -101.64 5.50 -61.82
N ASP A 847 -101.97 4.47 -61.03
CA ASP A 847 -101.76 4.48 -59.58
C ASP A 847 -100.29 4.53 -59.19
N LYS A 848 -99.41 3.78 -59.90
CA LYS A 848 -97.96 3.85 -59.70
C LYS A 848 -97.43 5.27 -59.99
N LYS A 849 -97.96 5.93 -61.01
CA LYS A 849 -97.59 7.31 -61.37
C LYS A 849 -98.06 8.33 -60.32
N ILE A 850 -99.24 8.17 -59.74
CA ILE A 850 -99.74 9.05 -58.67
C ILE A 850 -98.98 8.82 -57.36
N ASN A 851 -98.73 7.56 -56.98
CA ASN A 851 -97.91 7.24 -55.80
C ASN A 851 -96.49 7.81 -55.88
N PHE A 852 -95.89 7.76 -57.08
CA PHE A 852 -94.60 8.42 -57.33
C PHE A 852 -94.66 9.92 -57.03
N LYS A 853 -95.72 10.63 -57.48
CA LYS A 853 -95.92 12.05 -57.16
C LYS A 853 -96.07 12.29 -55.65
N ILE A 854 -96.88 11.48 -54.97
CA ILE A 854 -97.10 11.61 -53.51
C ILE A 854 -95.77 11.46 -52.75
N GLN A 855 -94.96 10.46 -53.11
CA GLN A 855 -93.66 10.25 -52.47
C GLN A 855 -92.75 11.48 -52.64
N LYS A 856 -92.72 12.07 -53.84
CA LYS A 856 -91.91 13.24 -54.13
C LYS A 856 -92.40 14.48 -53.38
N VAL A 857 -93.71 14.73 -53.33
CA VAL A 857 -94.25 15.90 -52.63
C VAL A 857 -94.13 15.75 -51.10
N ASN A 858 -94.26 14.54 -50.54
CA ASN A 858 -93.97 14.30 -49.12
C ASN A 858 -92.53 14.65 -48.76
N ARG A 859 -91.57 14.36 -49.65
CA ARG A 859 -90.17 14.76 -49.46
C ARG A 859 -90.02 16.28 -49.36
N LEU A 860 -90.79 17.05 -50.12
CA LEU A 860 -90.82 18.51 -50.01
C LEU A 860 -91.35 18.98 -48.64
N LEU A 861 -92.43 18.37 -48.16
CA LEU A 861 -93.02 18.70 -46.87
C LEU A 861 -92.07 18.40 -45.71
N THR A 862 -91.41 17.23 -45.72
CA THR A 862 -90.44 16.84 -44.68
C THR A 862 -89.30 17.84 -44.57
N VAL A 863 -88.82 18.38 -45.70
CA VAL A 863 -87.75 19.39 -45.69
C VAL A 863 -88.20 20.68 -45.01
N LEU A 864 -89.42 21.14 -45.24
CA LEU A 864 -89.96 22.35 -44.59
C LEU A 864 -90.08 22.19 -43.06
N GLN A 865 -90.28 20.97 -42.56
CA GLN A 865 -90.53 20.69 -41.15
C GLN A 865 -89.28 20.22 -40.37
N ASN A 866 -88.15 19.93 -41.03
CA ASN A 866 -86.96 19.35 -40.40
C ASN A 866 -86.15 20.36 -39.59
N LYS A 867 -86.54 20.56 -38.33
CA LYS A 867 -85.87 21.49 -37.40
C LYS A 867 -84.59 20.96 -36.76
N GLU A 868 -84.34 19.65 -36.78
CA GLU A 868 -83.14 19.04 -36.18
C GLU A 868 -81.94 19.13 -37.11
N ASN A 869 -82.10 18.71 -38.38
CA ASN A 869 -81.01 18.70 -39.34
C ASN A 869 -80.90 20.01 -40.12
N PHE A 870 -82.00 20.77 -40.23
CA PHE A 870 -82.01 22.11 -40.83
C PHE A 870 -82.66 23.12 -39.86
N PRO A 871 -81.99 23.42 -38.73
CA PRO A 871 -82.55 24.33 -37.73
C PRO A 871 -82.88 25.71 -38.31
N HIS A 872 -82.04 26.18 -39.24
CA HIS A 872 -82.19 27.44 -39.97
C HIS A 872 -83.38 27.44 -40.94
N PRO A 873 -84.40 28.30 -40.73
CA PRO A 873 -85.51 28.48 -41.67
C PRO A 873 -85.05 28.76 -43.11
N GLN A 874 -83.99 29.55 -43.31
CA GLN A 874 -83.42 29.81 -44.64
C GLN A 874 -82.94 28.52 -45.32
N MET A 875 -82.25 27.65 -44.58
CA MET A 875 -81.76 26.37 -45.10
C MET A 875 -82.91 25.45 -45.49
N ARG A 876 -83.99 25.42 -44.70
CA ARG A 876 -85.21 24.69 -45.06
C ARG A 876 -85.86 25.25 -46.32
N LEU A 877 -85.88 26.57 -46.47
CA LEU A 877 -86.39 27.22 -47.68
C LEU A 877 -85.55 26.89 -48.91
N ARG A 878 -84.22 27.01 -48.81
CA ARG A 878 -83.26 26.67 -49.88
C ARG A 878 -83.41 25.22 -50.30
N SER A 879 -83.40 24.30 -49.32
CA SER A 879 -83.57 22.88 -49.57
C SER A 879 -84.95 22.55 -50.13
N PHE A 880 -86.01 23.23 -49.70
CA PHE A 880 -87.35 23.04 -50.26
C PHE A 880 -87.38 23.43 -51.73
N TYR A 881 -86.92 24.62 -52.11
CA TYR A 881 -86.91 25.04 -53.52
C TYR A 881 -85.93 24.21 -54.36
N LYS A 882 -84.76 23.81 -53.84
CA LYS A 882 -83.85 22.88 -54.54
C LYS A 882 -84.55 21.55 -54.86
N ASN A 883 -85.23 20.97 -53.86
CA ASN A 883 -85.99 19.75 -54.09
C ASN A 883 -87.21 20.00 -54.99
N LEU A 884 -87.87 21.16 -54.90
CA LEU A 884 -89.03 21.50 -55.72
C LEU A 884 -88.65 21.50 -57.20
N ASP A 885 -87.51 22.08 -57.57
CA ASP A 885 -87.02 22.09 -58.95
C ASP A 885 -86.58 20.72 -59.45
N THR A 886 -85.90 19.93 -58.60
CA THR A 886 -85.55 18.55 -58.97
C THR A 886 -86.82 17.75 -59.23
N ILE A 887 -87.82 17.89 -58.35
CA ILE A 887 -89.11 17.22 -58.48
C ILE A 887 -89.91 17.79 -59.66
N GLU A 888 -89.81 19.09 -59.97
CA GLU A 888 -90.48 19.70 -61.12
C GLU A 888 -89.94 19.12 -62.43
N ALA A 889 -88.62 18.97 -62.57
CA ALA A 889 -88.01 18.34 -63.73
C ALA A 889 -88.46 16.88 -63.92
N GLU A 890 -88.71 16.17 -62.81
CA GLU A 890 -89.25 14.80 -62.83
C GLU A 890 -90.75 14.78 -63.20
N LEU A 891 -91.56 15.64 -62.59
CA LEU A 891 -93.03 15.59 -62.68
C LEU A 891 -93.60 16.31 -63.91
N LYS A 892 -92.90 17.30 -64.49
CA LYS A 892 -93.31 18.03 -65.71
C LYS A 892 -93.54 17.12 -66.92
N LYS A 893 -92.87 15.96 -66.97
CA LYS A 893 -93.05 14.93 -68.00
C LYS A 893 -94.48 14.38 -68.05
N HIS A 894 -95.22 14.48 -66.94
CA HIS A 894 -96.56 13.92 -66.81
C HIS A 894 -97.70 14.87 -67.22
N ARG A 895 -97.40 16.08 -67.74
CA ARG A 895 -98.36 17.12 -68.20
C ARG A 895 -99.56 17.31 -67.25
N ASP A 896 -99.25 17.53 -65.97
CA ASP A 896 -100.22 17.66 -64.89
C ASP A 896 -100.48 19.15 -64.57
N ALA A 897 -101.69 19.63 -64.90
CA ALA A 897 -102.09 21.02 -64.71
C ALA A 897 -102.15 21.43 -63.22
N ASP A 898 -102.43 20.48 -62.32
CA ASP A 898 -102.50 20.76 -60.88
C ASP A 898 -101.09 20.89 -60.28
N TRP A 899 -100.12 20.11 -60.77
CA TRP A 899 -98.70 20.27 -60.43
C TRP A 899 -98.16 21.64 -60.85
N GLU A 900 -98.44 22.06 -62.09
CA GLU A 900 -98.00 23.36 -62.60
C GLU A 900 -98.58 24.50 -61.77
N ARG A 901 -99.85 24.41 -61.38
CA ARG A 901 -100.52 25.38 -60.50
C ARG A 901 -99.92 25.41 -59.09
N TYR A 902 -99.63 24.25 -58.49
CA TYR A 902 -98.95 24.16 -57.19
C TYR A 902 -97.55 24.79 -57.25
N CYS A 903 -96.73 24.45 -58.24
CA CYS A 903 -95.40 25.05 -58.42
C CYS A 903 -95.48 26.56 -58.62
N GLN A 904 -96.40 27.04 -59.46
CA GLN A 904 -96.62 28.46 -59.68
C GLN A 904 -96.99 29.19 -58.39
N ASN A 905 -97.91 28.64 -57.59
CA ASN A 905 -98.30 29.22 -56.31
C ASN A 905 -97.16 29.18 -55.26
N ALA A 906 -96.39 28.09 -55.21
CA ALA A 906 -95.22 27.96 -54.34
C ALA A 906 -94.09 28.94 -54.73
N LEU A 907 -93.94 29.25 -56.02
CA LEU A 907 -93.01 30.26 -56.54
C LEU A 907 -93.53 31.69 -56.35
N ILE A 908 -94.84 31.94 -56.46
CA ILE A 908 -95.46 33.23 -56.10
C ILE A 908 -95.26 33.51 -54.60
N ALA A 909 -95.41 32.50 -53.74
CA ALA A 909 -95.09 32.63 -52.33
C ALA A 909 -93.60 33.00 -52.10
N ALA A 910 -92.69 32.54 -52.97
CA ALA A 910 -91.30 33.00 -53.01
C ALA A 910 -91.19 34.46 -53.47
N GLY A 911 -91.98 34.88 -54.45
CA GLY A 911 -92.04 36.27 -54.93
C GLY A 911 -92.57 37.26 -53.88
N ILE A 912 -93.37 36.82 -52.91
CA ILE A 912 -93.82 37.64 -51.77
C ILE A 912 -92.65 37.96 -50.81
N LEU A 913 -91.65 37.08 -50.66
CA LEU A 913 -90.39 37.39 -49.95
C LEU A 913 -89.58 38.48 -50.66
N LEU A 914 -89.63 38.54 -51.99
CA LEU A 914 -88.90 39.53 -52.77
C LEU A 914 -89.64 40.88 -52.89
N SER A 915 -90.94 40.93 -52.55
CA SER A 915 -91.80 42.10 -52.79
C SER A 915 -92.46 42.67 -51.54
N GLY A 916 -91.87 42.41 -50.35
CA GLY A 916 -92.18 43.04 -49.06
C GLY A 916 -93.07 44.26 -49.17
N ILE A 917 -94.36 44.00 -48.99
CA ILE A 917 -95.44 44.92 -48.59
C ILE A 917 -94.81 46.05 -47.74
N VAL A 918 -94.94 47.34 -48.00
CA VAL A 918 -95.83 48.14 -48.85
C VAL A 918 -95.29 49.59 -48.74
N PRO A 919 -95.57 50.51 -49.67
CA PRO A 919 -95.85 50.37 -51.10
C PRO A 919 -94.78 51.10 -51.94
N GLY A 920 -94.52 50.67 -53.16
CA GLY A 920 -95.18 51.31 -54.29
C GLY A 920 -94.28 52.38 -54.92
N LEU A 921 -93.37 51.95 -55.81
CA LEU A 921 -92.95 52.62 -57.06
C LEU A 921 -91.63 52.10 -57.70
N ILE A 922 -90.79 51.24 -57.07
CA ILE A 922 -89.44 50.94 -57.61
C ILE A 922 -89.26 49.60 -58.37
N ALA A 923 -89.74 48.43 -57.96
CA ALA A 923 -89.56 47.21 -58.80
C ALA A 923 -90.51 47.16 -60.01
N LEU A 924 -91.65 47.86 -59.92
CA LEU A 924 -92.53 48.12 -61.06
C LEU A 924 -91.78 48.89 -62.18
N ALA A 925 -90.62 49.52 -61.90
CA ALA A 925 -89.76 50.15 -62.91
C ALA A 925 -88.96 49.14 -63.78
N ILE A 926 -88.73 47.89 -63.37
CA ILE A 926 -88.13 46.87 -64.26
C ILE A 926 -89.21 46.22 -65.16
N TYR A 927 -90.47 46.25 -64.73
CA TYR A 927 -91.60 45.78 -65.53
C TYR A 927 -92.19 46.85 -66.46
N THR A 928 -92.03 48.16 -66.23
CA THR A 928 -92.67 49.18 -67.08
C THR A 928 -91.79 49.88 -68.10
N HIS A 929 -90.47 49.68 -68.13
CA HIS A 929 -89.59 50.33 -69.12
C HIS A 929 -88.63 49.31 -69.77
N VAL A 930 -88.96 48.72 -70.92
CA VAL A 930 -89.07 49.38 -72.23
C VAL A 930 -87.71 49.91 -72.67
N GLY A 931 -87.25 49.40 -73.80
CA GLY A 931 -86.33 50.15 -74.65
C GLY A 931 -85.04 49.42 -74.97
N TYR A 932 -85.12 48.56 -75.98
CA TYR A 932 -84.17 48.48 -77.08
C TYR A 932 -82.67 48.40 -76.80
N SER A 933 -82.18 47.24 -77.23
CA SER A 933 -81.03 47.11 -78.13
C SER A 933 -79.68 46.98 -77.41
N SER A 934 -78.71 46.24 -77.91
CA SER A 934 -78.49 45.74 -79.26
C SER A 934 -77.44 44.65 -79.13
N THR A 935 -77.56 43.59 -79.94
CA THR A 935 -76.45 42.76 -80.44
C THR A 935 -75.66 42.00 -79.38
N LYS A 936 -75.22 40.78 -79.57
CA LYS A 936 -75.20 39.79 -80.64
C LYS A 936 -75.07 38.51 -79.78
N SER A 937 -75.48 37.34 -80.22
CA SER A 937 -74.62 36.58 -81.10
C SER A 937 -73.13 36.48 -80.65
N LEU A 938 -72.39 35.54 -81.16
CA LEU A 938 -71.31 34.71 -80.61
C LEU A 938 -71.54 33.23 -80.14
N TYR A 939 -71.80 32.27 -81.03
CA TYR A 939 -72.54 32.60 -82.18
C TYR A 939 -73.81 33.31 -81.61
N PHE A 940 -74.68 33.82 -82.41
CA PHE A 940 -75.37 32.98 -83.29
C PHE A 940 -75.75 31.68 -82.57
N TRP A 941 -77.01 31.56 -82.23
CA TRP A 941 -77.95 31.19 -83.29
C TRP A 941 -77.49 29.90 -83.99
N GLN A 942 -78.37 28.94 -84.19
CA GLN A 942 -79.78 29.20 -84.46
C GLN A 942 -80.73 28.63 -83.39
N SER A 943 -81.65 29.51 -82.97
CA SER A 943 -82.93 29.31 -82.23
C SER A 943 -82.84 28.79 -80.77
N SER A 944 -83.12 29.55 -79.71
CA SER A 944 -84.30 30.36 -79.29
C SER A 944 -85.52 29.56 -78.77
N GLY A 945 -85.93 29.89 -77.52
CA GLY A 945 -87.13 29.43 -76.79
C GLY A 945 -86.79 29.05 -75.32
N GLN A 946 -86.57 29.93 -74.33
CA GLN A 946 -87.30 31.13 -73.87
C GLN A 946 -88.78 30.80 -73.57
N ASN A 947 -89.41 31.09 -72.41
CA ASN A 947 -89.24 32.34 -71.66
C ASN A 947 -89.94 32.42 -70.27
N VAL A 948 -90.06 31.35 -69.47
CA VAL A 948 -90.65 31.46 -68.09
C VAL A 948 -89.71 30.95 -66.99
N VAL A 949 -89.07 29.80 -67.21
CA VAL A 949 -88.12 29.18 -66.26
C VAL A 949 -86.80 29.98 -66.15
N SER A 950 -86.41 30.75 -67.18
CA SER A 950 -85.21 31.60 -67.14
C SER A 950 -85.42 32.91 -66.36
N THR A 951 -86.63 33.46 -66.35
CA THR A 951 -86.93 34.71 -65.63
C THR A 951 -87.07 34.45 -64.13
N MET A 952 -87.58 33.28 -63.73
CA MET A 952 -87.58 32.84 -62.33
C MET A 952 -86.21 32.31 -61.84
N ASN A 953 -85.40 31.66 -62.69
CA ASN A 953 -84.00 31.30 -62.32
C ASN A 953 -83.04 32.50 -62.25
N LYS A 954 -83.38 33.66 -62.85
CA LYS A 954 -82.56 34.88 -62.74
C LYS A 954 -82.72 35.58 -61.39
N TYR A 955 -83.91 35.61 -60.80
CA TYR A 955 -84.10 36.04 -59.39
C TYR A 955 -83.57 35.00 -58.38
N ARG A 956 -83.40 33.75 -58.81
CA ARG A 956 -82.76 32.68 -58.01
C ARG A 956 -81.24 32.83 -57.87
N LYS A 957 -80.58 33.52 -58.81
CA LYS A 957 -79.12 33.79 -58.77
C LYS A 957 -78.76 35.01 -57.89
N GLU A 958 -79.67 35.95 -57.68
CA GLU A 958 -79.48 37.11 -56.78
C GLU A 958 -79.77 36.81 -55.29
N LEU A 959 -80.32 35.63 -54.98
CA LEU A 959 -80.57 35.15 -53.60
C LEU A 959 -79.37 34.39 -52.98
N ASP A 960 -78.20 34.46 -53.63
CA ASP A 960 -76.94 33.81 -53.24
C ASP A 960 -77.12 32.37 -52.74
N ILE A 961 -77.93 31.61 -53.48
CA ILE A 961 -78.04 30.16 -53.37
C ILE A 961 -77.13 29.59 -54.48
N SER A 962 -75.85 29.92 -54.46
CA SER A 962 -74.87 29.18 -55.25
C SER A 962 -74.72 27.78 -54.65
N ILE A 963 -74.67 26.79 -55.54
CA ILE A 963 -74.33 25.41 -55.24
C ILE A 963 -72.92 25.26 -55.83
N ASP A 964 -71.90 25.22 -54.97
CA ASP A 964 -70.59 24.68 -55.34
C ASP A 964 -70.57 23.21 -54.94
N ASP A 965 -70.34 22.35 -55.93
CA ASP A 965 -70.11 20.92 -55.77
C ASP A 965 -68.64 20.70 -55.39
N THR A 966 -68.31 20.91 -54.12
CA THR A 966 -67.09 20.37 -53.48
C THR A 966 -67.37 20.15 -52.01
N ASP A 967 -67.51 18.87 -51.65
CA ASP A 967 -67.32 18.20 -50.35
C ASP A 967 -68.32 17.05 -50.30
N GLU A 968 -67.96 15.93 -50.91
CA GLU A 968 -67.24 14.84 -50.23
C GLU A 968 -68.08 14.13 -49.17
N ALA A 969 -68.34 12.87 -49.50
CA ALA A 969 -68.06 11.72 -48.65
C ALA A 969 -68.60 11.72 -47.22
N ASN A 970 -69.44 10.71 -47.02
CA ASN A 970 -69.60 9.96 -45.78
C ASN A 970 -70.39 10.65 -44.67
N MET A 971 -71.71 10.44 -44.68
CA MET A 971 -72.39 10.11 -43.44
C MET A 971 -73.62 9.25 -43.70
N PHE A 972 -73.39 7.95 -43.54
CA PHE A 972 -74.40 6.92 -43.35
C PHE A 972 -75.41 7.36 -42.28
N ILE A 973 -76.70 7.24 -42.59
CA ILE A 973 -77.73 7.08 -41.56
C ILE A 973 -77.75 5.58 -41.26
N ASN A 974 -77.30 5.20 -40.08
CA ASN A 974 -77.62 3.90 -39.51
C ASN A 974 -79.09 3.93 -39.12
N ASP A 975 -79.84 2.95 -39.64
CA ASP A 975 -81.11 2.54 -39.06
C ASP A 975 -80.87 2.02 -37.64
N TYR A 976 -81.78 2.43 -36.74
CA TYR A 976 -82.19 1.62 -35.60
C TYR A 976 -83.39 0.79 -36.01
#